data_AF-A0A9W8MTC3-F1
#
_entry.id   AF-A0A9W8MTC3-F1
#
_cell.length_a   1.000
_cell.length_b   1.000
_cell.length_c   1.000
_cell.angle_alpha   90.00
_cell.angle_beta   90.00
_cell.angle_gamma   90.00
#
_symmetry.space_group_name_H-M   'P 1'
#
loop_
_entity.id
_entity.type
_entity.pdbx_description
1 polymer ?
#
loop_
_entity_poly.entity_id
_entity_poly.type
_entity_poly.pdbx_seq_one_letter_code
_entity_poly.pdbx_strand_id
1 'polypeptide(L)'
;MSSGVEHITFKRPTNNGQRTKPTQPRHTGILQDQLRRAQRRPWVPTFSLAVRILALIRVSGAMYSNINDCDEGQIYNFWEPLHFLDQGYGFQTWELSPAYALRSWAYILLHFIPPRLGRLLVAGDKRVAFFATRIFLAFVSTLVEATLYRTIVTAVNERVGRYYFFLMIFSAGMWNASTALLPSTFAMYTTALACSYAFIPTTTKNKHRTLAATLLFAVGGIVGWPFALALSIPFIIEELFVYGADVVTPESRLAWMTSRFTRLFGAGLAALLIFIPVTAIDSLAYGKLVFVPWNIVKYNLFGGSERGPTLYGTEPWNFYLNNLVINFNFVLPLALISLPALAVTYAVDRKRLGLYTPTANQSSPFTLLALRLAPLYLWLGILTLQPHKEERFMFPAYPLLCFNAAVSIYLIRGWLEVGYIKATNSPYRASQAVVFSNLTLSIVVASSFISLTRILALWNYYHAPFGIAFDLQMTELPRLLNATGLLPVYPPNVPEDEQPRIDLTPVKEFDLKLCLGKEWYRFPGSYLVPSGVRVEFVKSEFDGMLPRHFEEGPLGEDGGLEGGVLKRLSRSWWMRPQTTFVPEDLNDLNKEELSRYIPVDECDYLIDLDFPLHPSSSPLEPGYATMTGTWERVSCRPFLDARHSLTLTRVFWLPGEAWQSRNEFGDYCLLKNRERVGGKERLWIEKRAQDA
;
A
#
# COMPACT_ATOMS: atom_id res chain seq x y z
N MET A 1 -7.01 -63.01 -63.95
CA MET A 1 -7.90 -62.34 -62.97
C MET A 1 -7.26 -62.47 -61.60
N SER A 2 -7.30 -61.38 -60.85
CA SER A 2 -6.36 -60.93 -59.81
C SER A 2 -6.28 -61.78 -58.55
N SER A 3 -5.05 -62.07 -58.11
CA SER A 3 -4.72 -62.44 -56.73
C SER A 3 -4.91 -61.23 -55.81
N GLY A 4 -6.02 -61.19 -55.07
CA GLY A 4 -6.30 -60.18 -54.06
C GLY A 4 -5.53 -60.44 -52.77
N VAL A 5 -4.28 -59.98 -52.70
CA VAL A 5 -3.49 -59.94 -51.47
C VAL A 5 -3.58 -58.51 -50.91
N GLU A 6 -4.32 -58.33 -49.82
CA GLU A 6 -4.30 -57.08 -49.05
C GLU A 6 -3.08 -57.08 -48.10
N HIS A 7 -2.18 -56.12 -48.29
CA HIS A 7 -1.10 -55.86 -47.34
C HIS A 7 -1.59 -54.91 -46.24
N ILE A 8 -1.80 -55.44 -45.04
CA ILE A 8 -2.06 -54.65 -43.84
C ILE A 8 -0.72 -54.20 -43.25
N THR A 9 -0.32 -52.96 -43.52
CA THR A 9 0.80 -52.30 -42.83
C THR A 9 0.35 -51.77 -41.47
N PHE A 10 0.76 -52.44 -40.39
CA PHE A 10 0.64 -51.88 -39.05
C PHE A 10 1.61 -50.70 -38.91
N LYS A 11 1.09 -49.49 -38.64
CA LYS A 11 1.94 -48.36 -38.23
C LYS A 11 2.70 -48.79 -36.97
N ARG A 12 4.04 -48.75 -37.05
CA ARG A 12 4.94 -48.96 -35.91
C ARG A 12 4.44 -48.10 -34.76
N PRO A 13 4.24 -48.64 -33.53
CA PRO A 13 3.82 -47.81 -32.42
C PRO A 13 4.88 -46.74 -32.23
N THR A 14 4.51 -45.48 -32.47
CA THR A 14 5.32 -44.34 -32.10
C THR A 14 5.32 -44.30 -30.58
N ASN A 15 6.18 -45.12 -29.97
CA ASN A 15 6.56 -45.04 -28.57
C ASN A 15 7.44 -43.79 -28.37
N ASN A 16 7.03 -42.65 -28.92
CA ASN A 16 7.32 -41.39 -28.29
C ASN A 16 6.37 -41.31 -27.12
N GLY A 17 6.75 -41.99 -26.03
CA GLY A 17 6.21 -41.72 -24.72
C GLY A 17 6.49 -40.26 -24.41
N GLN A 18 5.61 -39.37 -24.88
CA GLN A 18 5.38 -38.12 -24.19
C GLN A 18 5.05 -38.56 -22.77
N ARG A 19 6.03 -38.42 -21.87
CA ARG A 19 5.80 -38.49 -20.43
C ARG A 19 4.66 -37.52 -20.18
N THR A 20 3.45 -38.04 -20.11
CA THR A 20 2.29 -37.30 -19.65
C THR A 20 2.71 -36.81 -18.28
N LYS A 21 2.90 -35.49 -18.15
CA LYS A 21 3.27 -34.89 -16.86
C LYS A 21 2.33 -35.50 -15.82
N PRO A 22 2.86 -36.10 -14.74
CA PRO A 22 2.01 -36.77 -13.76
C PRO A 22 0.91 -35.78 -13.34
N THR A 23 -0.34 -36.19 -13.54
CA THR A 23 -1.51 -35.38 -13.20
C THR A 23 -1.43 -35.08 -11.71
N GLN A 24 -1.20 -33.81 -11.36
CA GLN A 24 -1.05 -33.41 -9.96
C GLN A 24 -2.26 -33.90 -9.14
N PRO A 25 -2.05 -34.45 -7.94
CA PRO A 25 -3.15 -34.96 -7.12
C PRO A 25 -4.17 -33.85 -6.87
N ARG A 26 -5.44 -34.15 -7.13
CA ARG A 26 -6.56 -33.23 -6.91
C ARG A 26 -6.99 -33.33 -5.45
N HIS A 27 -7.57 -32.26 -4.90
CA HIS A 27 -8.22 -32.31 -3.59
C HIS A 27 -7.28 -32.64 -2.42
N THR A 28 -6.05 -32.13 -2.44
CA THR A 28 -5.07 -32.30 -1.34
C THR A 28 -5.17 -31.23 -0.24
N GLY A 29 -6.00 -30.21 -0.44
CA GLY A 29 -6.16 -29.10 0.50
C GLY A 29 -7.06 -29.42 1.69
N ILE A 30 -7.17 -28.48 2.62
CA ILE A 30 -7.99 -28.62 3.84
C ILE A 30 -9.48 -28.79 3.50
N LEU A 31 -9.97 -28.10 2.46
CA LEU A 31 -11.37 -28.10 2.06
C LEU A 31 -11.61 -28.98 0.83
N GLN A 32 -12.67 -29.78 0.90
CA GLN A 32 -12.92 -30.89 -0.02
C GLN A 32 -14.24 -30.73 -0.78
N ASP A 33 -14.18 -30.66 -2.11
CA ASP A 33 -15.40 -30.61 -2.92
C ASP A 33 -16.13 -31.97 -2.84
N GLN A 34 -17.40 -31.92 -2.44
CA GLN A 34 -18.26 -33.12 -2.35
C GLN A 34 -18.86 -33.48 -3.71
N LEU A 35 -19.35 -32.48 -4.45
CA LEU A 35 -19.89 -32.63 -5.79
C LEU A 35 -18.78 -32.41 -6.83
N ARG A 36 -18.84 -33.11 -7.98
CA ARG A 36 -17.96 -32.90 -9.15
C ARG A 36 -16.48 -33.32 -8.99
N ARG A 37 -16.14 -34.33 -8.16
CA ARG A 37 -14.77 -34.90 -8.06
C ARG A 37 -14.21 -35.42 -9.40
N ALA A 38 -15.08 -35.84 -10.32
CA ALA A 38 -14.73 -36.33 -11.66
C ALA A 38 -14.80 -35.26 -12.78
N GLN A 39 -15.29 -34.05 -12.50
CA GLN A 39 -15.51 -33.02 -13.52
C GLN A 39 -14.23 -32.19 -13.80
N ARG A 40 -14.19 -31.42 -14.90
CA ARG A 40 -13.04 -30.56 -15.24
C ARG A 40 -12.68 -29.61 -14.08
N ARG A 41 -11.37 -29.41 -13.86
CA ARG A 41 -10.87 -28.51 -12.82
C ARG A 41 -11.43 -27.09 -13.03
N PRO A 42 -11.77 -26.36 -11.95
CA PRO A 42 -12.07 -24.94 -12.09
C PRO A 42 -10.89 -24.25 -12.76
N TRP A 43 -11.17 -23.27 -13.62
CA TRP A 43 -10.10 -22.45 -14.18
C TRP A 43 -9.43 -21.65 -13.06
N VAL A 44 -8.12 -21.84 -12.93
CA VAL A 44 -7.26 -21.23 -11.91
C VAL A 44 -6.03 -20.70 -12.66
N PRO A 45 -5.78 -19.38 -12.65
CA PRO A 45 -4.57 -18.81 -13.21
C PRO A 45 -3.30 -19.56 -12.78
N THR A 46 -2.41 -19.83 -13.74
CA THR A 46 -1.05 -20.27 -13.42
C THR A 46 -0.29 -19.14 -12.71
N PHE A 47 0.79 -19.44 -11.99
CA PHE A 47 1.56 -18.42 -11.26
C PHE A 47 2.00 -17.27 -12.18
N SER A 48 2.52 -17.59 -13.37
CA SER A 48 2.92 -16.56 -14.36
C SER A 48 1.74 -15.73 -14.85
N LEU A 49 0.58 -16.33 -15.11
CA LEU A 49 -0.61 -15.59 -15.52
C LEU A 49 -1.15 -14.70 -14.39
N ALA A 50 -1.17 -15.21 -13.16
CA ALA A 50 -1.56 -14.44 -11.98
C ALA A 50 -0.67 -13.22 -11.79
N VAL A 51 0.66 -13.39 -11.89
CA VAL A 51 1.63 -12.29 -11.81
C VAL A 51 1.37 -11.25 -12.91
N ARG A 52 1.15 -11.66 -14.16
CA ARG A 52 0.90 -10.71 -15.27
C ARG A 52 -0.38 -9.88 -15.07
N ILE A 53 -1.46 -10.52 -14.66
CA ILE A 53 -2.75 -9.85 -14.42
C ILE A 53 -2.62 -8.90 -13.23
N LEU A 54 -2.09 -9.38 -12.10
CA LEU A 54 -1.91 -8.55 -10.90
C LEU A 54 -0.93 -7.40 -11.17
N ALA A 55 0.18 -7.63 -11.88
CA ALA A 55 1.14 -6.59 -12.23
C ALA A 55 0.48 -5.46 -13.02
N LEU A 56 -0.33 -5.80 -14.03
CA LEU A 56 -1.03 -4.79 -14.84
C LEU A 56 -1.91 -3.89 -13.96
N ILE A 57 -2.70 -4.50 -13.07
CA ILE A 57 -3.62 -3.75 -12.20
C ILE A 57 -2.87 -2.94 -11.13
N ARG A 58 -1.85 -3.52 -10.48
CA ARG A 58 -1.08 -2.84 -9.44
C ARG A 58 -0.22 -1.72 -10.00
N VAL A 59 0.33 -1.88 -11.20
CA VAL A 59 1.06 -0.81 -11.90
C VAL A 59 0.11 0.30 -12.35
N SER A 60 -1.09 -0.02 -12.83
CA SER A 60 -2.13 1.01 -13.04
C SER A 60 -2.46 1.73 -11.73
N GLY A 61 -2.54 0.99 -10.61
CA GLY A 61 -2.67 1.55 -9.27
C GLY A 61 -1.56 2.54 -8.93
N ALA A 62 -0.30 2.21 -9.24
CA ALA A 62 0.84 3.08 -8.97
C ALA A 62 0.75 4.43 -9.71
N MET A 63 0.13 4.46 -10.89
CA MET A 63 0.00 5.68 -11.70
C MET A 63 -1.21 6.53 -11.27
N TYR A 64 -2.35 5.89 -10.99
CA TYR A 64 -3.63 6.60 -10.84
C TYR A 64 -4.18 6.64 -9.41
N SER A 65 -3.61 5.90 -8.45
CA SER A 65 -4.07 6.02 -7.05
C SER A 65 -3.58 7.31 -6.42
N ASN A 66 -4.49 7.98 -5.71
CA ASN A 66 -4.18 9.18 -4.95
C ASN A 66 -3.46 8.83 -3.64
N ILE A 67 -2.85 9.84 -3.03
CA ILE A 67 -2.31 9.72 -1.67
C ILE A 67 -3.44 10.13 -0.72
N ASN A 68 -3.87 9.21 0.13
CA ASN A 68 -5.05 9.40 0.98
C ASN A 68 -4.71 9.91 2.40
N ASP A 69 -3.42 10.02 2.74
CA ASP A 69 -2.91 10.23 4.11
C ASP A 69 -1.67 11.14 4.07
N CYS A 70 -1.94 12.42 3.84
CA CYS A 70 -0.97 13.45 3.49
C CYS A 70 -0.66 14.39 4.68
N ASP A 71 -1.49 14.41 5.73
CA ASP A 71 -1.30 15.15 6.98
C ASP A 71 -0.27 14.50 7.90
N GLU A 72 -0.32 13.18 8.13
CA GLU A 72 0.32 12.61 9.33
C GLU A 72 1.20 11.37 9.13
N GLY A 73 1.57 11.02 7.89
CA GLY A 73 2.64 10.03 7.77
C GLY A 73 3.18 9.69 6.41
N GLN A 74 2.37 9.62 5.35
CA GLN A 74 2.91 9.08 4.11
C GLN A 74 3.92 10.04 3.46
N ILE A 75 3.60 11.33 3.39
CA ILE A 75 4.41 12.31 2.68
C ILE A 75 5.54 12.82 3.55
N TYR A 76 5.22 13.52 4.64
CA TYR A 76 6.22 14.18 5.47
C TYR A 76 7.14 13.22 6.24
N ASN A 77 6.71 12.00 6.59
CA ASN A 77 7.57 11.04 7.31
C ASN A 77 8.31 10.04 6.42
N PHE A 78 7.91 9.83 5.16
CA PHE A 78 8.55 8.83 4.29
C PHE A 78 8.97 9.38 2.92
N TRP A 79 8.07 10.06 2.18
CA TRP A 79 8.44 10.64 0.88
C TRP A 79 9.42 11.80 1.00
N GLU A 80 9.23 12.71 1.95
CA GLU A 80 10.09 13.89 2.13
C GLU A 80 11.51 13.51 2.60
N PRO A 81 11.70 12.59 3.56
CA PRO A 81 13.03 12.09 3.90
C PRO A 81 13.69 11.30 2.76
N LEU A 82 12.90 10.55 1.98
CA LEU A 82 13.40 9.87 0.78
C LEU A 82 13.87 10.89 -0.27
N HIS A 83 13.10 11.96 -0.46
CA HIS A 83 13.44 13.10 -1.31
C HIS A 83 14.71 13.79 -0.81
N PHE A 84 14.86 13.98 0.50
CA PHE A 84 16.05 14.53 1.11
C PHE A 84 17.30 13.69 0.83
N LEU A 85 17.23 12.35 0.93
CA LEU A 85 18.37 11.49 0.60
C LEU A 85 18.77 11.56 -0.89
N ASP A 86 17.78 11.68 -1.77
CA ASP A 86 17.97 11.67 -3.23
C ASP A 86 18.40 13.04 -3.80
N GLN A 87 17.75 14.12 -3.36
CA GLN A 87 17.89 15.47 -3.90
C GLN A 87 18.69 16.42 -2.99
N GLY A 88 18.87 16.09 -1.71
CA GLY A 88 19.65 16.88 -0.74
C GLY A 88 18.84 17.92 0.04
N TYR A 89 17.54 18.02 -0.20
CA TYR A 89 16.62 18.92 0.51
C TYR A 89 15.23 18.27 0.64
N GLY A 90 14.42 18.73 1.58
CA GLY A 90 13.06 18.21 1.82
C GLY A 90 12.55 18.62 3.19
N PHE A 91 11.38 18.10 3.57
CA PHE A 91 10.81 18.36 4.89
C PHE A 91 11.18 17.28 5.93
N GLN A 92 11.35 17.72 7.17
CA GLN A 92 11.63 16.94 8.36
C GLN A 92 10.51 17.16 9.38
N THR A 93 10.05 16.07 9.98
CA THR A 93 9.15 16.08 11.13
C THR A 93 9.90 15.80 12.43
N TRP A 94 9.27 16.09 13.56
CA TRP A 94 9.80 15.79 14.89
C TRP A 94 10.06 14.30 15.13
N GLU A 95 9.30 13.41 14.50
CA GLU A 95 9.47 11.96 14.64
C GLU A 95 10.81 11.45 14.07
N LEU A 96 11.40 12.22 13.14
CA LEU A 96 12.71 12.00 12.52
C LEU A 96 13.82 12.84 13.17
N SER A 97 13.51 13.64 14.19
CA SER A 97 14.54 14.33 14.97
C SER A 97 15.31 13.30 15.81
N PRO A 98 16.65 13.40 15.92
CA PRO A 98 17.41 12.54 16.81
C PRO A 98 16.94 12.63 18.26
N ALA A 99 16.34 13.73 18.70
CA ALA A 99 15.80 13.85 20.07
C ALA A 99 14.83 12.70 20.40
N TYR A 100 13.87 12.43 19.51
CA TYR A 100 12.80 11.45 19.69
C TYR A 100 13.05 10.13 18.98
N ALA A 101 13.57 10.19 17.75
CA ALA A 101 13.96 9.05 16.93
C ALA A 101 12.89 7.94 16.89
N LEU A 102 11.68 8.31 16.47
CA LEU A 102 10.52 7.43 16.37
C LEU A 102 10.39 6.77 14.99
N ARG A 103 11.02 7.31 13.93
CA ARG A 103 11.00 6.70 12.59
C ARG A 103 12.34 6.07 12.23
N SER A 104 12.30 4.96 11.49
CA SER A 104 13.52 4.22 11.11
C SER A 104 14.06 4.72 9.78
N TRP A 105 15.33 5.14 9.76
CA TRP A 105 16.05 5.47 8.53
C TRP A 105 16.39 4.22 7.73
N ALA A 106 16.51 3.05 8.38
CA ALA A 106 16.69 1.78 7.70
C ALA A 106 15.52 1.47 6.75
N TYR A 107 14.28 1.80 7.14
CA TYR A 107 13.11 1.65 6.29
C TYR A 107 13.16 2.57 5.05
N ILE A 108 13.55 3.83 5.24
CA ILE A 108 13.70 4.80 4.14
C ILE A 108 14.81 4.36 3.19
N LEU A 109 15.96 3.91 3.73
CA LEU A 109 17.10 3.45 2.96
C LEU A 109 16.78 2.21 2.10
N LEU A 110 15.93 1.29 2.61
CA LEU A 110 15.46 0.15 1.83
C LEU A 110 14.76 0.58 0.52
N HIS A 111 14.09 1.73 0.55
CA HIS A 111 13.33 2.29 -0.57
C HIS A 111 14.11 3.36 -1.35
N PHE A 112 15.42 3.53 -1.08
CA PHE A 112 16.28 4.51 -1.74
C PHE A 112 16.75 4.06 -3.15
N ILE A 113 16.73 2.76 -3.43
CA ILE A 113 17.21 2.21 -4.71
C ILE A 113 16.30 2.60 -5.89
N PRO A 114 14.96 2.47 -5.81
CA PRO A 114 14.07 2.82 -6.92
C PRO A 114 14.18 4.27 -7.44
N PRO A 115 14.20 5.33 -6.60
CA PRO A 115 14.31 6.69 -7.11
C PRO A 115 15.67 6.96 -7.78
N ARG A 116 16.76 6.39 -7.24
CA ARG A 116 18.10 6.44 -7.85
C ARG A 116 18.13 5.80 -9.25
N LEU A 117 17.47 4.65 -9.40
CA LEU A 117 17.35 3.99 -10.71
C LEU A 117 16.50 4.83 -11.67
N GLY A 118 15.39 5.42 -11.19
CA GLY A 118 14.56 6.32 -11.99
C GLY A 118 15.34 7.52 -12.52
N ARG A 119 16.19 8.12 -11.69
CA ARG A 119 17.07 9.23 -12.07
C ARG A 119 18.15 8.83 -13.09
N LEU A 120 18.66 7.60 -13.02
CA LEU A 120 19.61 7.09 -14.00
C LEU A 120 18.95 6.91 -15.38
N LEU A 121 17.67 6.52 -15.41
CA LEU A 121 16.91 6.34 -16.65
C LEU A 121 16.51 7.67 -17.29
N VAL A 122 16.08 8.65 -16.48
CA VAL A 122 15.67 9.98 -16.95
C VAL A 122 16.32 11.02 -16.05
N ALA A 123 17.44 11.57 -16.52
CA ALA A 123 18.16 12.59 -15.78
C ALA A 123 17.30 13.86 -15.61
N GLY A 124 17.27 14.40 -14.40
CA GLY A 124 16.67 15.71 -14.11
C GLY A 124 15.18 15.72 -13.73
N ASP A 125 14.44 14.63 -13.92
CA ASP A 125 13.00 14.59 -13.61
C ASP A 125 12.66 13.82 -12.33
N LYS A 126 12.30 14.57 -11.28
CA LYS A 126 11.88 14.01 -9.98
C LYS A 126 10.57 13.23 -10.06
N ARG A 127 9.67 13.58 -10.99
CA ARG A 127 8.39 12.89 -11.15
C ARG A 127 8.60 11.42 -11.53
N VAL A 128 9.60 11.14 -12.37
CA VAL A 128 9.97 9.75 -12.74
C VAL A 128 10.46 8.98 -11.51
N ALA A 129 11.26 9.60 -10.63
CA ALA A 129 11.73 8.96 -9.40
C ALA A 129 10.58 8.58 -8.45
N PHE A 130 9.57 9.45 -8.33
CA PHE A 130 8.35 9.16 -7.57
C PHE A 130 7.59 7.96 -8.12
N PHE A 131 7.29 7.97 -9.43
CA PHE A 131 6.56 6.87 -10.05
C PHE A 131 7.37 5.57 -10.10
N ALA A 132 8.69 5.63 -10.26
CA ALA A 132 9.57 4.46 -10.19
C ALA A 132 9.46 3.75 -8.82
N THR A 133 9.40 4.53 -7.74
CA THR A 133 9.23 3.99 -6.38
C THR A 133 7.87 3.31 -6.23
N ARG A 134 6.79 3.93 -6.71
CA ARG A 134 5.44 3.32 -6.67
C ARG A 134 5.33 2.06 -7.52
N ILE A 135 5.95 2.05 -8.70
CA ILE A 135 6.02 0.88 -9.58
C ILE A 135 6.79 -0.26 -8.91
N PHE A 136 7.90 0.04 -8.25
CA PHE A 136 8.66 -0.95 -7.48
C PHE A 136 7.79 -1.60 -6.38
N LEU A 137 7.09 -0.80 -5.59
CA LEU A 137 6.15 -1.28 -4.57
C LEU A 137 5.04 -2.15 -5.19
N ALA A 138 4.47 -1.73 -6.32
CA ALA A 138 3.45 -2.49 -7.05
C ALA A 138 3.97 -3.87 -7.50
N PHE A 139 5.21 -3.97 -7.98
CA PHE A 139 5.83 -5.24 -8.35
C PHE A 139 6.06 -6.15 -7.13
N VAL A 140 6.56 -5.59 -6.02
CA VAL A 140 6.73 -6.34 -4.76
C VAL A 140 5.39 -6.87 -4.28
N SER A 141 4.36 -6.02 -4.22
CA SER A 141 2.99 -6.42 -3.87
C SER A 141 2.48 -7.55 -4.77
N THR A 142 2.67 -7.43 -6.08
CA THR A 142 2.23 -8.43 -7.06
C THR A 142 2.85 -9.80 -6.80
N LEU A 143 4.17 -9.86 -6.54
CA LEU A 143 4.85 -11.11 -6.28
C LEU A 143 4.34 -11.75 -4.98
N VAL A 144 4.19 -10.96 -3.93
CA VAL A 144 3.67 -11.42 -2.64
C VAL A 144 2.23 -11.94 -2.79
N GLU A 145 1.34 -11.16 -3.40
CA GLU A 145 -0.06 -11.56 -3.62
C GLU A 145 -0.15 -12.85 -4.44
N ALA A 146 0.65 -12.98 -5.50
CA ALA A 146 0.68 -14.18 -6.34
C ALA A 146 1.17 -15.42 -5.58
N THR A 147 2.17 -15.27 -4.70
CA THR A 147 2.66 -16.38 -3.86
C THR A 147 1.63 -16.83 -2.82
N LEU A 148 0.96 -15.89 -2.16
CA LEU A 148 -0.11 -16.21 -1.21
C LEU A 148 -1.31 -16.87 -1.92
N TYR A 149 -1.74 -16.31 -3.05
CA TYR A 149 -2.77 -16.91 -3.91
C TYR A 149 -2.43 -18.35 -4.28
N ARG A 150 -1.20 -18.60 -4.75
CA ARG A 150 -0.78 -19.95 -5.15
C ARG A 150 -0.82 -20.92 -3.98
N THR A 151 -0.41 -20.46 -2.79
CA THR A 151 -0.48 -21.25 -1.57
C THR A 151 -1.91 -21.60 -1.21
N ILE A 152 -2.85 -20.64 -1.28
CA ILE A 152 -4.28 -20.89 -0.98
C ILE A 152 -4.85 -21.94 -1.93
N VAL A 153 -4.52 -21.87 -3.22
CA VAL A 153 -4.94 -22.85 -4.23
C VAL A 153 -4.48 -24.27 -3.86
N THR A 154 -3.23 -24.42 -3.40
CA THR A 154 -2.63 -25.73 -3.11
C THR A 154 -2.96 -26.27 -1.71
N ALA A 155 -2.98 -25.41 -0.70
CA ALA A 155 -3.11 -25.79 0.71
C ALA A 155 -4.56 -25.78 1.20
N VAL A 156 -5.42 -24.92 0.65
CA VAL A 156 -6.82 -24.78 1.09
C VAL A 156 -7.76 -25.44 0.09
N ASN A 157 -7.97 -24.82 -1.08
CA ASN A 157 -8.79 -25.34 -2.18
C ASN A 157 -8.64 -24.45 -3.44
N GLU A 158 -8.72 -25.05 -4.63
CA GLU A 158 -8.66 -24.37 -5.92
C GLU A 158 -9.75 -23.28 -6.09
N ARG A 159 -10.99 -23.53 -5.63
CA ARG A 159 -12.11 -22.58 -5.72
C ARG A 159 -11.94 -21.39 -4.78
N VAL A 160 -11.48 -21.64 -3.55
CA VAL A 160 -11.19 -20.58 -2.57
C VAL A 160 -10.10 -19.67 -3.13
N GLY A 161 -9.04 -20.25 -3.70
CA GLY A 161 -7.99 -19.48 -4.37
C GLY A 161 -8.56 -18.62 -5.51
N ARG A 162 -9.46 -19.18 -6.35
CA ARG A 162 -10.11 -18.41 -7.41
C ARG A 162 -10.93 -17.22 -6.90
N TYR A 163 -11.72 -17.41 -5.84
CA TYR A 163 -12.49 -16.31 -5.24
C TYR A 163 -11.55 -15.26 -4.65
N TYR A 164 -10.55 -15.69 -3.89
CA TYR A 164 -9.52 -14.81 -3.33
C TYR A 164 -8.83 -13.96 -4.40
N PHE A 165 -8.45 -14.55 -5.53
CA PHE A 165 -7.78 -13.86 -6.63
C PHE A 165 -8.61 -12.69 -7.18
N PHE A 166 -9.90 -12.92 -7.47
CA PHE A 166 -10.77 -11.86 -7.99
C PHE A 166 -11.08 -10.80 -6.93
N LEU A 167 -11.25 -11.18 -5.66
CA LEU A 167 -11.46 -10.23 -4.57
C LEU A 167 -10.24 -9.33 -4.36
N MET A 168 -9.02 -9.87 -4.46
CA MET A 168 -7.78 -9.09 -4.35
C MET A 168 -7.61 -8.11 -5.51
N ILE A 169 -7.88 -8.55 -6.74
CA ILE A 169 -7.73 -7.73 -7.95
C ILE A 169 -8.59 -6.48 -7.90
N PHE A 170 -9.89 -6.65 -7.60
CA PHE A 170 -10.85 -5.56 -7.75
C PHE A 170 -11.06 -4.74 -6.47
N SER A 171 -10.54 -5.16 -5.33
CA SER A 171 -10.71 -4.44 -4.06
C SER A 171 -10.12 -3.02 -4.10
N ALA A 172 -10.93 -2.03 -3.72
CA ALA A 172 -10.51 -0.64 -3.59
C ALA A 172 -9.49 -0.44 -2.47
N GLY A 173 -9.61 -1.17 -1.36
CA GLY A 173 -8.64 -1.15 -0.27
C GLY A 173 -7.26 -1.64 -0.72
N MET A 174 -7.21 -2.73 -1.49
CA MET A 174 -5.94 -3.23 -2.05
C MET A 174 -5.37 -2.30 -3.12
N TRP A 175 -6.21 -1.63 -3.91
CA TRP A 175 -5.77 -0.64 -4.89
C TRP A 175 -4.94 0.48 -4.23
N ASN A 176 -5.43 1.05 -3.12
CA ASN A 176 -4.73 2.11 -2.39
C ASN A 176 -3.54 1.56 -1.58
N ALA A 177 -3.73 0.49 -0.80
CA ALA A 177 -2.70 -0.03 0.10
C ALA A 177 -1.47 -0.57 -0.63
N SER A 178 -1.64 -1.16 -1.83
CA SER A 178 -0.58 -1.85 -2.56
C SER A 178 0.55 -0.97 -3.10
N THR A 179 0.37 0.35 -3.18
CA THR A 179 1.40 1.26 -3.71
C THR A 179 1.77 2.39 -2.75
N ALA A 180 1.24 2.34 -1.52
CA ALA A 180 1.53 3.32 -0.49
C ALA A 180 2.90 3.05 0.16
N LEU A 181 3.74 4.08 0.23
CA LEU A 181 5.04 4.04 0.90
C LEU A 181 4.85 4.18 2.41
N LEU A 182 4.38 3.11 3.06
CA LEU A 182 4.07 3.08 4.48
C LEU A 182 4.61 1.81 5.14
N PRO A 183 5.11 1.88 6.39
CA PRO A 183 5.53 0.69 7.13
C PRO A 183 4.40 -0.32 7.32
N SER A 184 3.14 0.14 7.37
CA SER A 184 1.96 -0.75 7.41
C SER A 184 1.74 -1.50 6.10
N THR A 185 1.99 -0.88 4.95
CA THR A 185 2.00 -1.55 3.64
C THR A 185 3.15 -2.56 3.55
N PHE A 186 4.33 -2.21 4.05
CA PHE A 186 5.43 -3.17 4.12
C PHE A 186 5.10 -4.35 5.04
N ALA A 187 4.49 -4.10 6.20
CA ALA A 187 3.98 -5.13 7.09
C ALA A 187 2.89 -5.99 6.42
N MET A 188 2.05 -5.41 5.56
CA MET A 188 1.10 -6.16 4.72
C MET A 188 1.81 -7.12 3.78
N TYR A 189 2.86 -6.68 3.09
CA TYR A 189 3.63 -7.56 2.20
C TYR A 189 4.30 -8.71 2.96
N THR A 190 5.00 -8.40 4.05
CA THR A 190 5.70 -9.42 4.83
C THR A 190 4.73 -10.37 5.52
N THR A 191 3.59 -9.87 6.02
CA THR A 191 2.53 -10.70 6.62
C THR A 191 1.91 -11.62 5.59
N ALA A 192 1.54 -11.11 4.40
CA ALA A 192 0.98 -11.94 3.33
C ALA A 192 1.97 -13.02 2.87
N LEU A 193 3.25 -12.67 2.74
CA LEU A 193 4.31 -13.62 2.41
C LEU A 193 4.54 -14.63 3.55
N ALA A 194 4.52 -14.20 4.80
CA ALA A 194 4.60 -15.09 5.97
C ALA A 194 3.41 -16.06 6.02
N CYS A 195 2.20 -15.57 5.72
CA CYS A 195 0.99 -16.40 5.60
C CYS A 195 1.09 -17.42 4.47
N SER A 196 1.81 -17.14 3.38
CA SER A 196 2.07 -18.14 2.34
C SER A 196 2.83 -19.37 2.87
N TYR A 197 3.70 -19.18 3.86
CA TYR A 197 4.32 -20.30 4.57
C TYR A 197 3.44 -20.82 5.70
N ALA A 198 2.75 -19.95 6.44
CA ALA A 198 1.92 -20.33 7.58
C ALA A 198 0.68 -21.16 7.19
N PHE A 199 0.13 -21.00 5.98
CA PHE A 199 -1.07 -21.72 5.54
C PHE A 199 -0.82 -23.18 5.15
N ILE A 200 0.43 -23.54 4.88
CA ILE A 200 0.84 -24.94 4.70
C ILE A 200 0.79 -25.62 6.08
N PRO A 201 0.20 -26.80 6.30
CA PRO A 201 0.15 -27.43 7.63
C PRO A 201 1.52 -27.73 8.27
N THR A 202 1.60 -27.78 9.61
CA THR A 202 2.85 -28.04 10.35
C THR A 202 3.32 -29.47 10.21
N THR A 203 4.63 -29.67 9.98
CA THR A 203 5.24 -31.00 9.83
C THR A 203 6.64 -30.99 10.41
N THR A 204 7.00 -32.03 11.17
CA THR A 204 8.33 -32.13 11.81
C THR A 204 9.45 -32.27 10.77
N LYS A 205 9.13 -32.75 9.57
CA LYS A 205 10.07 -32.93 8.45
C LYS A 205 10.48 -31.61 7.78
N ASN A 206 9.63 -30.58 7.78
CA ASN A 206 9.90 -29.34 7.04
C ASN A 206 10.35 -28.21 7.96
N LYS A 207 11.66 -28.17 8.25
CA LYS A 207 12.28 -27.14 9.11
C LYS A 207 12.27 -25.74 8.47
N HIS A 208 12.29 -25.66 7.13
CA HIS A 208 12.37 -24.39 6.41
C HIS A 208 11.12 -23.53 6.56
N ARG A 209 9.93 -24.15 6.67
CA ARG A 209 8.67 -23.42 6.80
C ARG A 209 8.67 -22.52 8.05
N THR A 210 8.99 -23.08 9.21
CA THR A 210 8.97 -22.36 10.49
C THR A 210 9.96 -21.20 10.45
N LEU A 211 11.19 -21.47 9.99
CA LEU A 211 12.22 -20.45 9.87
C LEU A 211 11.77 -19.31 8.93
N ALA A 212 11.29 -19.64 7.73
CA ALA A 212 10.85 -18.64 6.76
C ALA A 212 9.67 -17.80 7.28
N ALA A 213 8.64 -18.43 7.86
CA ALA A 213 7.49 -17.71 8.40
C ALA A 213 7.88 -16.78 9.56
N THR A 214 8.67 -17.27 10.53
CA THR A 214 9.13 -16.47 11.67
C THR A 214 10.02 -15.32 11.22
N LEU A 215 10.96 -15.54 10.29
CA LEU A 215 11.80 -14.48 9.73
C LEU A 215 10.96 -13.40 9.05
N LEU A 216 9.97 -13.77 8.24
CA LEU A 216 9.13 -12.81 7.52
C LEU A 216 8.23 -11.99 8.47
N PHE A 217 7.62 -12.62 9.48
CA PHE A 217 6.90 -11.89 10.52
C PHE A 217 7.84 -10.92 11.26
N ALA A 218 9.06 -11.36 11.60
CA ALA A 218 10.04 -10.52 12.27
C ALA A 218 10.53 -9.35 11.40
N VAL A 219 10.79 -9.56 10.10
CA VAL A 219 11.12 -8.47 9.16
C VAL A 219 10.00 -7.44 9.14
N GLY A 220 8.73 -7.88 9.06
CA GLY A 220 7.57 -7.00 9.11
C GLY A 220 7.44 -6.19 10.40
N GLY A 221 7.74 -6.82 11.54
CA GLY A 221 7.70 -6.17 12.85
C GLY A 221 8.86 -5.22 13.13
N ILE A 222 10.09 -5.61 12.75
CA ILE A 222 11.30 -4.86 13.07
C ILE A 222 11.51 -3.70 12.08
N VAL A 223 11.38 -3.96 10.78
CA VAL A 223 11.62 -2.96 9.71
C VAL A 223 10.36 -2.16 9.39
N GLY A 224 9.20 -2.82 9.42
CA GLY A 224 7.91 -2.18 9.17
C GLY A 224 7.32 -1.59 10.45
N TRP A 225 6.41 -2.35 11.06
CA TRP A 225 5.61 -1.87 12.18
C TRP A 225 5.51 -2.92 13.28
N PRO A 226 6.04 -2.65 14.50
CA PRO A 226 6.21 -3.67 15.54
C PRO A 226 4.89 -4.30 16.00
N PHE A 227 3.79 -3.54 15.97
CA PHE A 227 2.48 -4.03 16.39
C PHE A 227 1.93 -5.11 15.45
N ALA A 228 2.34 -5.14 14.18
CA ALA A 228 1.92 -6.16 13.22
C ALA A 228 2.35 -7.58 13.64
N LEU A 229 3.33 -7.73 14.55
CA LEU A 229 3.70 -9.03 15.12
C LEU A 229 2.53 -9.73 15.82
N ALA A 230 1.50 -9.02 16.26
CA ALA A 230 0.28 -9.62 16.81
C ALA A 230 -0.40 -10.58 15.82
N LEU A 231 -0.29 -10.34 14.51
CA LEU A 231 -0.82 -11.22 13.46
C LEU A 231 -0.14 -12.60 13.42
N SER A 232 1.05 -12.74 14.01
CA SER A 232 1.78 -14.00 14.09
C SER A 232 1.29 -14.92 15.23
N ILE A 233 0.46 -14.41 16.15
CA ILE A 233 -0.02 -15.17 17.33
C ILE A 233 -0.69 -16.50 16.93
N PRO A 234 -1.64 -16.55 15.97
CA PRO A 234 -2.24 -17.82 15.57
C PRO A 234 -1.24 -18.81 14.94
N PHE A 235 -0.21 -18.31 14.26
CA PHE A 235 0.88 -19.13 13.73
C PHE A 235 1.74 -19.73 14.85
N ILE A 236 2.06 -18.95 15.88
CA ILE A 236 2.78 -19.43 17.07
C ILE A 236 1.97 -20.50 17.79
N ILE A 237 0.65 -20.31 17.92
CA ILE A 237 -0.25 -21.29 18.52
C ILE A 237 -0.28 -22.59 17.70
N GLU A 238 -0.38 -22.51 16.36
CA GLU A 238 -0.32 -23.67 15.47
C GLU A 238 0.99 -24.45 15.65
N GLU A 239 2.11 -23.74 15.75
CA GLU A 239 3.44 -24.35 15.80
C GLU A 239 3.76 -25.03 17.13
N LEU A 240 3.26 -24.50 18.25
CA LEU A 240 3.54 -25.00 19.60
C LEU A 240 2.52 -26.04 20.07
N PHE A 241 1.24 -25.86 19.74
CA PHE A 241 0.16 -26.62 20.38
C PHE A 241 -0.63 -27.53 19.44
N VAL A 242 -0.49 -27.38 18.11
CA VAL A 242 -1.30 -28.14 17.14
C VAL A 242 -0.46 -29.14 16.36
N TYR A 243 -0.91 -30.40 16.33
CA TYR A 243 -0.20 -31.51 15.67
C TYR A 243 -0.02 -31.31 14.15
N GLY A 244 -0.87 -30.51 13.52
CA GLY A 244 -0.81 -30.23 12.08
C GLY A 244 -0.96 -31.48 11.22
N ALA A 245 0.01 -31.71 10.33
CA ALA A 245 0.08 -32.89 9.48
C ALA A 245 0.90 -34.04 10.10
N ASP A 246 1.46 -33.87 11.31
CA ASP A 246 2.12 -34.96 12.02
C ASP A 246 1.09 -35.85 12.72
N VAL A 247 1.42 -37.14 12.84
CA VAL A 247 0.71 -38.08 13.72
C VAL A 247 1.55 -38.25 14.97
N VAL A 248 1.03 -37.82 16.12
CA VAL A 248 1.77 -37.82 17.39
C VAL A 248 1.15 -38.84 18.32
N THR A 249 1.93 -39.84 18.75
CA THR A 249 1.49 -40.78 19.79
C THR A 249 1.65 -40.14 21.17
N PRO A 250 0.84 -40.54 22.18
CA PRO A 250 0.90 -39.96 23.53
C PRO A 250 2.30 -40.04 24.15
N GLU A 251 3.03 -41.12 23.90
CA GLU A 251 4.38 -41.38 24.42
C GLU A 251 5.43 -40.39 23.86
N SER A 252 5.33 -40.02 22.58
CA SER A 252 6.29 -39.11 21.94
C SER A 252 5.90 -37.63 22.07
N ARG A 253 4.79 -37.31 22.75
CA ARG A 253 4.22 -35.95 22.77
C ARG A 253 5.18 -34.93 23.39
N LEU A 254 5.87 -35.28 24.47
CA LEU A 254 6.79 -34.38 25.16
C LEU A 254 8.06 -34.10 24.33
N ALA A 255 8.61 -35.13 23.69
CA ALA A 255 9.72 -34.99 22.74
C ALA A 255 9.33 -34.15 21.51
N TRP A 256 8.10 -34.31 21.01
CA TRP A 256 7.56 -33.50 19.92
C TRP A 256 7.43 -32.03 20.34
N MET A 257 6.82 -31.73 21.49
CA MET A 257 6.65 -30.35 21.98
C MET A 257 7.99 -29.64 22.19
N THR A 258 8.97 -30.32 22.81
CA THR A 258 10.31 -29.76 23.03
C THR A 258 11.05 -29.50 21.72
N SER A 259 10.95 -30.39 20.73
CA SER A 259 11.50 -30.19 19.38
C SER A 259 10.86 -29.00 18.66
N ARG A 260 9.54 -28.81 18.81
CA ARG A 260 8.81 -27.65 18.26
C ARG A 260 9.23 -26.36 18.92
N PHE A 261 9.30 -26.34 20.25
CA PHE A 261 9.69 -25.17 21.03
C PHE A 261 11.12 -24.73 20.72
N THR A 262 12.07 -25.67 20.73
CA THR A 262 13.47 -25.39 20.38
C THR A 262 13.61 -24.87 18.96
N ARG A 263 12.82 -25.37 18.00
CA ARG A 263 12.83 -24.85 16.63
C ARG A 263 12.27 -23.44 16.53
N LEU A 264 11.11 -23.17 17.13
CA LEU A 264 10.52 -21.83 17.10
C LEU A 264 11.42 -20.81 17.80
N PHE A 265 11.98 -21.19 18.96
CA PHE A 265 12.93 -20.35 19.69
C PHE A 265 14.22 -20.12 18.88
N GLY A 266 14.78 -21.16 18.27
CA GLY A 266 15.94 -21.03 17.39
C GLY A 266 15.67 -20.15 16.17
N ALA A 267 14.48 -20.26 15.55
CA ALA A 267 14.06 -19.37 14.47
C ALA A 267 13.86 -17.92 14.96
N GLY A 268 13.34 -17.73 16.17
CA GLY A 268 13.22 -16.42 16.82
C GLY A 268 14.59 -15.78 17.08
N LEU A 269 15.55 -16.53 17.60
CA LEU A 269 16.93 -16.06 17.80
C LEU A 269 17.59 -15.67 16.46
N ALA A 270 17.40 -16.48 15.41
CA ALA A 270 17.88 -16.14 14.08
C ALA A 270 17.22 -14.86 13.54
N ALA A 271 15.93 -14.66 13.82
CA ALA A 271 15.20 -13.47 13.43
C ALA A 271 15.64 -12.21 14.19
N LEU A 272 16.06 -12.33 15.45
CA LEU A 272 16.63 -11.21 16.22
C LEU A 272 17.92 -10.66 15.59
N LEU A 273 18.63 -11.44 14.76
CA LEU A 273 19.80 -10.94 14.03
C LEU A 273 19.44 -9.81 13.06
N ILE A 274 18.18 -9.70 12.61
CA ILE A 274 17.70 -8.59 11.78
C ILE A 274 17.74 -7.26 12.54
N PHE A 275 17.65 -7.30 13.86
CA PHE A 275 17.73 -6.10 14.69
C PHE A 275 19.11 -5.43 14.59
N ILE A 276 20.17 -6.20 14.37
CA ILE A 276 21.55 -5.70 14.30
C ILE A 276 21.74 -4.70 13.14
N PRO A 277 21.46 -5.04 11.86
CA PRO A 277 21.64 -4.09 10.77
C PRO A 277 20.67 -2.89 10.87
N VAL A 278 19.43 -3.10 11.31
CA VAL A 278 18.44 -2.01 11.45
C VAL A 278 18.91 -0.98 12.49
N THR A 279 19.26 -1.45 13.68
CA THR A 279 19.76 -0.59 14.76
C THR A 279 21.09 0.05 14.41
N ALA A 280 21.97 -0.65 13.69
CA ALA A 280 23.22 -0.08 13.20
C ALA A 280 22.95 1.09 12.25
N ILE A 281 22.08 0.93 11.24
CA ILE A 281 21.74 1.99 10.28
C ILE A 281 21.07 3.17 10.98
N ASP A 282 20.10 2.90 11.86
CA ASP A 282 19.38 3.97 12.57
C ASP A 282 20.31 4.74 13.52
N SER A 283 21.15 4.03 14.28
CA SER A 283 22.12 4.68 15.19
C SER A 283 23.16 5.50 14.45
N LEU A 284 23.53 5.03 13.25
CA LEU A 284 24.41 5.72 12.33
C LEU A 284 23.76 7.01 11.78
N ALA A 285 22.48 6.96 11.41
CA ALA A 285 21.74 8.12 10.92
C ALA A 285 21.49 9.18 12.00
N TYR A 286 21.15 8.75 13.22
CA TYR A 286 20.87 9.63 14.35
C TYR A 286 22.12 10.09 15.11
N GLY A 287 23.28 9.49 14.86
CA GLY A 287 24.54 9.83 15.54
C GLY A 287 24.64 9.36 17.00
N LYS A 288 23.65 8.59 17.48
CA LYS A 288 23.60 7.99 18.83
C LYS A 288 23.00 6.60 18.78
N LEU A 289 23.33 5.75 19.75
CA LEU A 289 22.77 4.40 19.84
C LEU A 289 21.26 4.47 20.12
N VAL A 290 20.44 4.04 19.16
CA VAL A 290 18.98 4.12 19.25
C VAL A 290 18.33 2.82 18.79
N PHE A 291 17.30 2.42 19.54
CA PHE A 291 16.45 1.28 19.24
C PHE A 291 15.08 1.77 18.79
N VAL A 292 14.94 2.13 17.51
CA VAL A 292 13.72 2.76 16.98
C VAL A 292 12.45 1.93 17.23
N PRO A 293 12.40 0.60 16.96
CA PRO A 293 11.19 -0.19 17.22
C PRO A 293 10.78 -0.18 18.70
N TRP A 294 11.75 -0.12 19.61
CA TRP A 294 11.48 0.01 21.04
C TRP A 294 11.00 1.40 21.42
N ASN A 295 11.57 2.47 20.85
CA ASN A 295 11.13 3.84 21.09
C ASN A 295 9.68 4.07 20.67
N ILE A 296 9.27 3.51 19.52
CA ILE A 296 7.87 3.56 19.05
C ILE A 296 6.94 2.88 20.06
N VAL A 297 7.30 1.70 20.55
CA VAL A 297 6.50 0.96 21.54
C VAL A 297 6.46 1.72 22.86
N LYS A 298 7.60 2.27 23.29
CA LYS A 298 7.72 3.10 24.50
C LYS A 298 6.80 4.32 24.41
N TYR A 299 6.86 5.05 23.29
CA TYR A 299 6.06 6.25 23.08
C TYR A 299 4.56 5.95 23.07
N ASN A 300 4.13 4.92 22.32
CA ASN A 300 2.71 4.63 22.14
C ASN A 300 2.06 3.91 23.32
N LEU A 301 2.78 3.05 24.05
CA LEU A 301 2.22 2.28 25.16
C LEU A 301 2.53 2.88 26.54
N PHE A 302 3.67 3.57 26.67
CA PHE A 302 4.18 4.05 27.96
C PHE A 302 4.35 5.59 28.01
N GLY A 303 3.86 6.32 27.00
CA GLY A 303 3.99 7.77 26.88
C GLY A 303 3.15 8.61 27.85
N GLY A 304 2.07 8.05 28.41
CA GLY A 304 1.13 8.75 29.28
C GLY A 304 -0.15 9.18 28.54
N SER A 305 -0.96 10.06 29.15
CA SER A 305 -2.20 10.58 28.56
C SER A 305 -1.99 11.73 27.56
N GLU A 306 -0.88 12.45 27.69
CA GLU A 306 -0.52 13.59 26.83
C GLU A 306 0.33 13.18 25.61
N ARG A 307 0.91 11.99 25.65
CA ARG A 307 1.77 11.44 24.58
C ARG A 307 1.27 10.08 24.16
N GLY A 308 1.06 9.89 22.88
CA GLY A 308 0.63 8.62 22.33
C GLY A 308 -0.27 8.79 21.12
N PRO A 309 -1.02 7.73 20.76
CA PRO A 309 -1.77 7.73 19.51
C PRO A 309 -2.95 8.72 19.52
N THR A 310 -3.41 9.18 20.68
CA THR A 310 -4.50 10.17 20.78
C THR A 310 -4.07 11.59 20.44
N LEU A 311 -2.78 11.84 20.17
CA LEU A 311 -2.21 13.18 19.94
C LEU A 311 -2.88 13.92 18.78
N TYR A 312 -3.24 13.19 17.73
CA TYR A 312 -3.82 13.73 16.50
C TYR A 312 -5.36 13.57 16.45
N GLY A 313 -5.97 13.22 17.58
CA GLY A 313 -7.40 13.01 17.70
C GLY A 313 -7.83 11.54 17.70
N THR A 314 -9.12 11.34 17.92
CA THR A 314 -9.74 10.02 18.07
C THR A 314 -11.02 9.93 17.26
N GLU A 315 -11.25 8.76 16.67
CA GLU A 315 -12.41 8.48 15.84
C GLU A 315 -13.41 7.56 16.57
N PRO A 316 -14.71 7.58 16.24
CA PRO A 316 -15.73 6.77 16.91
C PRO A 316 -15.53 5.26 16.69
N TRP A 317 -16.14 4.42 17.54
CA TRP A 317 -15.94 2.96 17.53
C TRP A 317 -16.25 2.29 16.18
N ASN A 318 -17.18 2.86 15.40
CA ASN A 318 -17.60 2.35 14.10
C ASN A 318 -16.67 2.74 12.94
N PHE A 319 -15.62 3.54 13.17
CA PHE A 319 -14.71 4.03 12.13
C PHE A 319 -14.13 2.91 11.26
N TYR A 320 -13.53 1.88 11.87
CA TYR A 320 -12.96 0.77 11.12
C TYR A 320 -14.00 -0.02 10.33
N LEU A 321 -15.19 -0.23 10.90
CA LEU A 321 -16.27 -0.92 10.19
C LEU A 321 -16.73 -0.10 8.97
N ASN A 322 -16.97 1.19 9.14
CA ASN A 322 -17.38 2.08 8.05
C ASN A 322 -16.32 2.12 6.94
N ASN A 323 -15.05 2.28 7.32
CA ASN A 323 -13.95 2.32 6.37
C ASN A 323 -13.78 1.00 5.61
N LEU A 324 -13.86 -0.13 6.31
CA LEU A 324 -13.79 -1.46 5.68
C LEU A 324 -15.00 -1.74 4.79
N VAL A 325 -16.21 -1.28 5.13
CA VAL A 325 -17.40 -1.39 4.26
C VAL A 325 -17.22 -0.57 2.99
N ILE A 326 -16.64 0.63 3.08
CA ILE A 326 -16.39 1.47 1.91
C ILE A 326 -15.35 0.83 0.98
N ASN A 327 -14.29 0.25 1.54
CA ASN A 327 -13.19 -0.34 0.76
C ASN A 327 -13.48 -1.75 0.23
N PHE A 328 -14.20 -2.57 1.00
CA PHE A 328 -14.43 -3.99 0.76
C PHE A 328 -15.91 -4.37 0.66
N ASN A 329 -16.86 -3.43 0.69
CA ASN A 329 -18.29 -3.65 0.43
C ASN A 329 -18.87 -4.92 1.10
N PHE A 330 -19.44 -5.85 0.31
CA PHE A 330 -20.02 -7.10 0.82
C PHE A 330 -18.97 -8.13 1.24
N VAL A 331 -17.70 -7.93 0.91
CA VAL A 331 -16.59 -8.81 1.30
C VAL A 331 -16.36 -8.73 2.81
N LEU A 332 -16.55 -7.56 3.45
CA LEU A 332 -16.41 -7.43 4.89
C LEU A 332 -17.38 -8.33 5.68
N PRO A 333 -18.72 -8.25 5.51
CA PRO A 333 -19.63 -9.13 6.26
C PRO A 333 -19.36 -10.61 5.96
N LEU A 334 -18.97 -10.95 4.72
CA LEU A 334 -18.54 -12.31 4.39
C LEU A 334 -17.27 -12.71 5.17
N ALA A 335 -16.29 -11.81 5.31
CA ALA A 335 -15.08 -12.07 6.10
C ALA A 335 -15.38 -12.28 7.58
N LEU A 336 -16.28 -11.49 8.17
CA LEU A 336 -16.69 -11.59 9.57
C LEU A 336 -17.50 -12.87 9.88
N ILE A 337 -18.26 -13.37 8.91
CA ILE A 337 -19.04 -14.61 9.03
C ILE A 337 -18.15 -15.87 8.90
N SER A 338 -16.87 -15.75 8.51
CA SER A 338 -16.03 -16.92 8.20
C SER A 338 -15.86 -17.93 9.35
N LEU A 339 -15.62 -17.49 10.59
CA LEU A 339 -15.54 -18.37 11.76
C LEU A 339 -16.90 -18.98 12.15
N PRO A 340 -18.00 -18.20 12.27
CA PRO A 340 -19.34 -18.76 12.43
C PRO A 340 -19.72 -19.77 11.34
N ALA A 341 -19.39 -19.47 10.08
CA ALA A 341 -19.63 -20.36 8.96
C ALA A 341 -18.81 -21.65 9.07
N LEU A 342 -17.59 -21.57 9.56
CA LEU A 342 -16.81 -22.77 9.81
C LEU A 342 -17.50 -23.66 10.87
N ALA A 343 -18.05 -23.07 11.94
CA ALA A 343 -18.78 -23.79 12.98
C ALA A 343 -20.08 -24.44 12.46
N VAL A 344 -20.87 -23.71 11.66
CA VAL A 344 -22.08 -24.26 11.02
C VAL A 344 -21.72 -25.40 10.06
N THR A 345 -20.64 -25.26 9.29
CA THR A 345 -20.18 -26.33 8.39
C THR A 345 -19.77 -27.58 9.13
N TYR A 346 -19.15 -27.45 10.31
CA TYR A 346 -18.81 -28.59 11.15
C TYR A 346 -20.06 -29.38 11.57
N ALA A 347 -21.17 -28.70 11.84
CA ALA A 347 -22.45 -29.33 12.20
C ALA A 347 -23.20 -29.91 10.99
N VAL A 348 -23.21 -29.21 9.85
CA VAL A 348 -24.07 -29.54 8.69
C VAL A 348 -23.37 -30.39 7.63
N ASP A 349 -22.08 -30.13 7.33
CA ASP A 349 -21.33 -30.76 6.24
C ASP A 349 -19.88 -31.08 6.64
N ARG A 350 -19.73 -31.93 7.67
CA ARG A 350 -18.42 -32.36 8.19
C ARG A 350 -17.53 -33.02 7.13
N LYS A 351 -18.12 -33.65 6.10
CA LYS A 351 -17.37 -34.34 5.03
C LYS A 351 -16.58 -33.37 4.13
N ARG A 352 -16.91 -32.07 4.15
CA ARG A 352 -16.18 -31.02 3.43
C ARG A 352 -14.88 -30.61 4.13
N LEU A 353 -14.76 -30.91 5.42
CA LEU A 353 -13.60 -30.60 6.26
C LEU A 353 -12.65 -31.81 6.30
N GLY A 354 -11.73 -31.87 5.33
CA GLY A 354 -10.75 -32.94 5.19
C GLY A 354 -11.26 -34.21 4.50
N LEU A 355 -10.33 -35.03 4.00
CA LEU A 355 -10.63 -36.29 3.30
C LEU A 355 -11.07 -37.42 4.24
N TYR A 356 -10.58 -37.39 5.48
CA TYR A 356 -10.78 -38.43 6.49
C TYR A 356 -11.19 -37.79 7.82
N THR A 357 -11.95 -38.52 8.62
CA THR A 357 -12.21 -38.12 10.01
C THR A 357 -10.91 -38.16 10.78
N PRO A 358 -10.45 -37.04 11.37
CA PRO A 358 -9.18 -37.00 12.07
C PRO A 358 -9.23 -37.96 13.28
N THR A 359 -8.20 -38.78 13.43
CA THR A 359 -7.98 -39.59 14.64
C THR A 359 -7.53 -38.68 15.79
N ALA A 360 -7.67 -39.12 17.06
CA ALA A 360 -7.25 -38.33 18.23
C ALA A 360 -5.77 -37.87 18.19
N ASN A 361 -4.93 -38.57 17.42
CA ASN A 361 -3.51 -38.29 17.22
C ASN A 361 -3.21 -37.33 16.04
N GLN A 362 -4.24 -36.77 15.40
CA GLN A 362 -4.15 -35.86 14.26
C GLN A 362 -4.92 -34.57 14.54
N SER A 363 -4.46 -33.45 13.97
CA SER A 363 -5.18 -32.19 14.10
C SER A 363 -6.47 -32.20 13.26
N SER A 364 -7.52 -31.58 13.77
CA SER A 364 -8.76 -31.49 13.02
C SER A 364 -8.64 -30.44 11.91
N PRO A 365 -9.08 -30.73 10.66
CA PRO A 365 -9.12 -29.75 9.58
C PRO A 365 -9.87 -28.45 9.95
N PHE A 366 -10.83 -28.55 10.87
CA PHE A 366 -11.53 -27.42 11.48
C PHE A 366 -10.58 -26.50 12.27
N THR A 367 -9.87 -27.03 13.28
CA THR A 367 -8.93 -26.24 14.10
C THR A 367 -7.85 -25.58 13.25
N LEU A 368 -7.38 -26.34 12.27
CA LEU A 368 -6.41 -25.93 11.28
C LEU A 368 -6.92 -24.74 10.43
N LEU A 369 -8.13 -24.80 9.88
CA LEU A 369 -8.69 -23.68 9.13
C LEU A 369 -9.04 -22.49 10.03
N ALA A 370 -9.53 -22.72 11.24
CA ALA A 370 -9.84 -21.67 12.21
C ALA A 370 -8.61 -20.82 12.55
N LEU A 371 -7.45 -21.44 12.78
CA LEU A 371 -6.19 -20.72 13.04
C LEU A 371 -5.72 -19.85 11.87
N ARG A 372 -6.11 -20.18 10.64
CA ARG A 372 -5.79 -19.40 9.43
C ARG A 372 -6.74 -18.23 9.22
N LEU A 373 -7.96 -18.33 9.73
CA LEU A 373 -8.97 -17.26 9.71
C LEU A 373 -8.82 -16.29 10.90
N ALA A 374 -8.29 -16.78 12.03
CA ALA A 374 -8.16 -16.05 13.29
C ALA A 374 -7.37 -14.72 13.24
N PRO A 375 -6.29 -14.55 12.45
CA PRO A 375 -5.50 -13.31 12.47
C PRO A 375 -6.32 -12.04 12.19
N LEU A 376 -7.30 -12.11 11.29
CA LEU A 376 -8.17 -10.97 10.99
C LEU A 376 -8.98 -10.52 12.21
N TYR A 377 -9.55 -11.49 12.95
CA TYR A 377 -10.39 -11.20 14.12
C TYR A 377 -9.56 -10.68 15.28
N LEU A 378 -8.37 -11.24 15.47
CA LEU A 378 -7.42 -10.76 16.48
C LEU A 378 -7.01 -9.32 16.17
N TRP A 379 -6.68 -9.02 14.92
CA TRP A 379 -6.28 -7.69 14.50
C TRP A 379 -7.39 -6.66 14.64
N LEU A 380 -8.58 -6.98 14.13
CA LEU A 380 -9.77 -6.13 14.26
C LEU A 380 -10.12 -5.89 15.73
N GLY A 381 -10.08 -6.93 16.57
CA GLY A 381 -10.34 -6.80 18.01
C GLY A 381 -9.35 -5.87 18.70
N ILE A 382 -8.05 -6.04 18.48
CA ILE A 382 -7.02 -5.18 19.10
C ILE A 382 -7.22 -3.72 18.68
N LEU A 383 -7.39 -3.45 17.38
CA LEU A 383 -7.50 -2.08 16.89
C LEU A 383 -8.83 -1.40 17.25
N THR A 384 -9.96 -2.13 17.23
CA THR A 384 -11.25 -1.56 17.65
C THR A 384 -11.27 -1.17 19.13
N LEU A 385 -10.49 -1.85 19.97
CA LEU A 385 -10.33 -1.51 21.39
C LEU A 385 -9.49 -0.24 21.61
N GLN A 386 -8.71 0.21 20.62
CA GLN A 386 -7.91 1.43 20.75
C GLN A 386 -8.74 2.69 20.43
N PRO A 387 -8.53 3.80 21.15
CA PRO A 387 -9.28 5.04 20.94
C PRO A 387 -8.90 5.75 19.64
N HIS A 388 -7.63 5.71 19.27
CA HIS A 388 -7.13 6.32 18.03
C HIS A 388 -7.22 5.33 16.86
N LYS A 389 -7.67 5.82 15.70
CA LYS A 389 -7.96 4.98 14.55
C LYS A 389 -7.59 5.69 13.27
N GLU A 390 -6.90 4.95 12.41
CA GLU A 390 -6.49 5.41 11.09
C GLU A 390 -6.71 4.29 10.10
N GLU A 391 -7.07 4.62 8.87
CA GLU A 391 -7.28 3.62 7.81
C GLU A 391 -6.03 2.74 7.60
N ARG A 392 -4.83 3.34 7.63
CA ARG A 392 -3.56 2.65 7.34
C ARG A 392 -3.21 1.54 8.33
N PHE A 393 -3.75 1.53 9.55
CA PHE A 393 -3.52 0.46 10.52
C PHE A 393 -4.18 -0.88 10.13
N MET A 394 -5.19 -0.85 9.25
CA MET A 394 -5.84 -2.07 8.78
C MET A 394 -5.14 -2.72 7.58
N PHE A 395 -4.17 -2.04 6.95
CA PHE A 395 -3.48 -2.55 5.75
C PHE A 395 -2.88 -3.96 5.93
N PRO A 396 -2.19 -4.28 7.06
CA PRO A 396 -1.64 -5.62 7.26
C PRO A 396 -2.67 -6.76 7.18
N ALA A 397 -3.94 -6.47 7.46
CA ALA A 397 -5.02 -7.45 7.47
C ALA A 397 -5.83 -7.51 6.16
N TYR A 398 -5.61 -6.62 5.20
CA TYR A 398 -6.38 -6.57 3.94
C TYR A 398 -6.33 -7.89 3.14
N PRO A 399 -5.16 -8.53 2.92
CA PRO A 399 -5.11 -9.84 2.28
C PRO A 399 -5.85 -10.93 3.07
N LEU A 400 -5.85 -10.85 4.40
CA LEU A 400 -6.50 -11.82 5.27
C LEU A 400 -8.02 -11.65 5.28
N LEU A 401 -8.51 -10.41 5.13
CA LEU A 401 -9.92 -10.09 4.93
C LEU A 401 -10.44 -10.75 3.65
N CYS A 402 -9.75 -10.57 2.53
CA CYS A 402 -10.11 -11.23 1.26
C CYS A 402 -10.09 -12.76 1.37
N PHE A 403 -9.14 -13.33 2.12
CA PHE A 403 -9.07 -14.77 2.35
C PHE A 403 -10.27 -15.28 3.16
N ASN A 404 -10.61 -14.63 4.27
CA ASN A 404 -11.75 -15.00 5.11
C ASN A 404 -13.06 -14.96 4.31
N ALA A 405 -13.26 -13.92 3.51
CA ALA A 405 -14.43 -13.82 2.64
C ALA A 405 -14.48 -14.92 1.56
N ALA A 406 -13.35 -15.24 0.94
CA ALA A 406 -13.26 -16.32 -0.05
C ALA A 406 -13.62 -17.69 0.54
N VAL A 407 -13.23 -17.95 1.80
CA VAL A 407 -13.63 -19.15 2.53
C VAL A 407 -15.14 -19.14 2.81
N SER A 408 -15.71 -18.02 3.28
CA SER A 408 -17.16 -17.92 3.50
C SER A 408 -17.99 -18.16 2.24
N ILE A 409 -17.59 -17.60 1.09
CA ILE A 409 -18.26 -17.83 -0.19
C ILE A 409 -18.25 -19.33 -0.54
N TYR A 410 -17.13 -20.00 -0.30
CA TYR A 410 -17.02 -21.45 -0.53
C TYR A 410 -17.93 -22.27 0.41
N LEU A 411 -18.00 -21.90 1.69
CA LEU A 411 -18.83 -22.59 2.68
C LEU A 411 -20.33 -22.39 2.42
N ILE A 412 -20.76 -21.15 2.16
CA ILE A 412 -22.16 -20.81 1.82
C ILE A 412 -22.61 -21.59 0.57
N ARG A 413 -21.76 -21.63 -0.45
CA ARG A 413 -22.01 -22.47 -1.63
C ARG A 413 -22.20 -23.94 -1.25
N GLY A 414 -21.36 -24.46 -0.36
CA GLY A 414 -21.46 -25.84 0.12
C GLY A 414 -22.78 -26.15 0.83
N TRP A 415 -23.28 -25.22 1.64
CA TRP A 415 -24.57 -25.40 2.32
C TRP A 415 -25.75 -25.39 1.35
N LEU A 416 -25.70 -24.53 0.33
CA LEU A 416 -26.70 -24.52 -0.72
C LEU A 416 -26.70 -25.82 -1.52
N GLU A 417 -25.51 -26.39 -1.78
CA GLU A 417 -25.38 -27.72 -2.39
C GLU A 417 -26.08 -28.79 -1.52
N VAL A 418 -25.83 -28.81 -0.21
CA VAL A 418 -26.46 -29.77 0.72
C VAL A 418 -27.97 -29.58 0.81
N GLY A 419 -28.45 -28.33 0.94
CA GLY A 419 -29.88 -28.02 0.96
C GLY A 419 -30.60 -28.44 -0.32
N TYR A 420 -29.97 -28.20 -1.47
CA TYR A 420 -30.52 -28.62 -2.76
C TYR A 420 -30.55 -30.14 -2.92
N ILE A 421 -29.52 -30.86 -2.46
CA ILE A 421 -29.52 -32.33 -2.46
C ILE A 421 -30.67 -32.85 -1.59
N LYS A 422 -30.88 -32.25 -0.40
CA LYS A 422 -31.98 -32.63 0.49
C LYS A 422 -33.36 -32.36 -0.12
N ALA A 423 -33.50 -31.27 -0.89
CA ALA A 423 -34.75 -30.92 -1.56
C ALA A 423 -35.03 -31.78 -2.80
N THR A 424 -34.00 -32.13 -3.57
CA THR A 424 -34.17 -32.84 -4.87
C THR A 424 -33.87 -34.33 -4.81
N ASN A 425 -33.43 -34.84 -3.65
CA ASN A 425 -32.97 -36.21 -3.41
C ASN A 425 -31.94 -36.74 -4.42
N SER A 426 -31.27 -35.86 -5.17
CA SER A 426 -30.37 -36.25 -6.25
C SER A 426 -29.07 -35.44 -6.23
N PRO A 427 -27.93 -36.05 -5.87
CA PRO A 427 -26.61 -35.41 -5.98
C PRO A 427 -26.23 -35.14 -7.44
N TYR A 428 -26.77 -35.91 -8.39
CA TYR A 428 -26.54 -35.70 -9.82
C TYR A 428 -27.18 -34.40 -10.32
N ARG A 429 -28.45 -34.13 -9.96
CA ARG A 429 -29.12 -32.86 -10.30
C ARG A 429 -28.41 -31.66 -9.67
N ALA A 430 -28.00 -31.77 -8.41
CA ALA A 430 -27.20 -30.76 -7.73
C ALA A 430 -25.88 -30.49 -8.48
N SER A 431 -25.25 -31.53 -9.01
CA SER A 431 -24.01 -31.38 -9.77
C SER A 431 -24.22 -30.65 -11.11
N GLN A 432 -25.38 -30.73 -11.75
CA GLN A 432 -25.66 -30.05 -13.02
C GLN A 432 -26.22 -28.64 -12.84
N ALA A 433 -26.75 -28.31 -11.66
CA ALA A 433 -27.33 -27.01 -11.37
C ALA A 433 -26.33 -25.86 -11.57
N VAL A 434 -26.73 -24.87 -12.38
CA VAL A 434 -25.95 -23.65 -12.67
C VAL A 434 -26.13 -22.60 -11.55
N VAL A 435 -27.15 -22.76 -10.71
CA VAL A 435 -27.51 -21.85 -9.61
C VAL A 435 -26.32 -21.57 -8.69
N PHE A 436 -25.54 -22.58 -8.30
CA PHE A 436 -24.38 -22.41 -7.43
C PHE A 436 -23.25 -21.60 -8.07
N SER A 437 -22.99 -21.82 -9.36
CA SER A 437 -22.00 -21.02 -10.09
C SER A 437 -22.48 -19.58 -10.25
N ASN A 438 -23.75 -19.37 -10.59
CA ASN A 438 -24.32 -18.04 -10.79
C ASN A 438 -24.32 -17.23 -9.50
N LEU A 439 -24.63 -17.84 -8.35
CA LEU A 439 -24.57 -17.15 -7.06
C LEU A 439 -23.14 -16.72 -6.72
N THR A 440 -22.16 -17.62 -6.85
CA THR A 440 -20.77 -17.22 -6.53
C THR A 440 -20.21 -16.22 -7.53
N LEU A 441 -20.67 -16.26 -8.79
CA LEU A 441 -20.33 -15.27 -9.81
C LEU A 441 -20.98 -13.92 -9.49
N SER A 442 -22.26 -13.88 -9.11
CA SER A 442 -22.96 -12.63 -8.81
C SER A 442 -22.36 -11.91 -7.62
N ILE A 443 -21.96 -12.64 -6.55
CA ILE A 443 -21.28 -12.05 -5.38
C ILE A 443 -19.95 -11.41 -5.80
N VAL A 444 -19.13 -12.13 -6.57
CA VAL A 444 -17.82 -11.61 -7.01
C VAL A 444 -18.00 -10.42 -7.96
N VAL A 445 -18.88 -10.52 -8.95
CA VAL A 445 -19.14 -9.45 -9.93
C VAL A 445 -19.72 -8.21 -9.26
N ALA A 446 -20.67 -8.36 -8.33
CA ALA A 446 -21.25 -7.23 -7.59
C ALA A 446 -20.19 -6.53 -6.73
N SER A 447 -19.35 -7.29 -6.02
CA SER A 447 -18.25 -6.73 -5.24
C SER A 447 -17.24 -6.01 -6.13
N SER A 448 -16.85 -6.63 -7.25
CA SER A 448 -15.95 -6.02 -8.24
C SER A 448 -16.50 -4.72 -8.81
N PHE A 449 -17.80 -4.68 -9.17
CA PHE A 449 -18.43 -3.49 -9.69
C PHE A 449 -18.42 -2.34 -8.68
N ILE A 450 -18.84 -2.60 -7.43
CA ILE A 450 -18.87 -1.59 -6.36
C ILE A 450 -17.47 -1.09 -6.01
N SER A 451 -16.46 -1.97 -6.01
CA SER A 451 -15.09 -1.55 -5.74
C SER A 451 -14.51 -0.73 -6.90
N LEU A 452 -14.83 -1.05 -8.16
CA LEU A 452 -14.43 -0.25 -9.32
C LEU A 452 -15.07 1.14 -9.30
N THR A 453 -16.36 1.26 -8.98
CA THR A 453 -17.01 2.57 -8.85
C THR A 453 -16.39 3.41 -7.73
N ARG A 454 -15.92 2.78 -6.65
CA ARG A 454 -15.16 3.46 -5.59
C ARG A 454 -13.78 3.92 -6.06
N ILE A 455 -13.02 3.09 -6.77
CA ILE A 455 -11.72 3.47 -7.34
C ILE A 455 -11.88 4.66 -8.30
N LEU A 456 -12.90 4.62 -9.15
CA LEU A 456 -13.22 5.72 -10.07
C LEU A 456 -13.67 6.98 -9.32
N ALA A 457 -14.40 6.86 -8.21
CA ALA A 457 -14.76 8.00 -7.36
C ALA A 457 -13.51 8.67 -6.77
N LEU A 458 -12.60 7.89 -6.21
CA LEU A 458 -11.36 8.42 -5.65
C LEU A 458 -10.57 9.19 -6.70
N TRP A 459 -10.41 8.62 -7.88
CA TRP A 459 -9.70 9.30 -8.97
C TRP A 459 -10.43 10.54 -9.48
N ASN A 460 -11.72 10.46 -9.85
CA ASN A 460 -12.41 11.63 -10.42
C ASN A 460 -12.59 12.78 -9.42
N TYR A 461 -12.82 12.48 -8.14
CA TYR A 461 -13.21 13.49 -7.14
C TYR A 461 -12.02 14.09 -6.37
N TYR A 462 -10.91 13.35 -6.25
CA TYR A 462 -9.80 13.71 -5.36
C TYR A 462 -8.42 13.74 -6.05
N HIS A 463 -8.36 13.65 -7.38
CA HIS A 463 -7.08 13.68 -8.11
C HIS A 463 -6.54 15.11 -8.39
N ALA A 464 -7.28 16.15 -8.00
CA ALA A 464 -6.91 17.54 -8.26
C ALA A 464 -5.49 17.94 -7.80
N PRO A 465 -4.96 17.51 -6.62
CA PRO A 465 -3.60 17.87 -6.21
C PRO A 465 -2.51 17.35 -7.17
N PHE A 466 -2.67 16.14 -7.70
CA PHE A 466 -1.77 15.60 -8.72
C PHE A 466 -1.87 16.35 -10.04
N GLY A 467 -3.10 16.73 -10.42
CA GLY A 467 -3.38 17.53 -11.61
C GLY A 467 -2.75 18.91 -11.54
N ILE A 468 -2.90 19.62 -10.42
CA ILE A 468 -2.28 20.95 -10.23
C ILE A 468 -0.76 20.88 -10.21
N ALA A 469 -0.16 19.89 -9.53
CA ALA A 469 1.29 19.72 -9.57
C ALA A 469 1.80 19.38 -10.98
N PHE A 470 1.00 18.67 -11.79
CA PHE A 470 1.31 18.42 -13.19
C PHE A 470 1.18 19.69 -14.05
N ASP A 471 0.11 20.46 -13.87
CA ASP A 471 -0.11 21.71 -14.60
C ASP A 471 1.01 22.73 -14.27
N LEU A 472 1.42 22.86 -13.01
CA LEU A 472 2.58 23.68 -12.62
C LEU A 472 3.83 23.29 -13.44
N GLN A 473 4.14 21.99 -13.53
CA GLN A 473 5.34 21.50 -14.21
C GLN A 473 5.26 21.61 -15.74
N MET A 474 4.10 21.35 -16.33
CA MET A 474 3.96 21.14 -17.78
C MET A 474 3.35 22.32 -18.53
N THR A 475 2.66 23.23 -17.86
CA THR A 475 2.06 24.41 -18.49
C THR A 475 2.69 25.71 -17.98
N GLU A 476 2.71 25.92 -16.67
CA GLU A 476 3.08 27.22 -16.10
C GLU A 476 4.59 27.49 -16.13
N LEU A 477 5.42 26.54 -15.71
CA LEU A 477 6.88 26.73 -15.79
C LEU A 477 7.39 26.83 -17.23
N PRO A 478 6.94 26.00 -18.20
CA PRO A 478 7.25 26.23 -19.60
C PRO A 478 6.78 27.58 -20.14
N ARG A 479 5.60 28.09 -19.72
CA ARG A 479 5.15 29.45 -20.06
C ARG A 479 6.15 30.50 -19.57
N LEU A 480 6.60 30.39 -18.33
CA LEU A 480 7.59 31.31 -17.75
C LEU A 480 8.91 31.30 -18.54
N LEU A 481 9.41 30.12 -18.89
CA LEU A 481 10.64 29.97 -19.68
C LEU A 481 10.47 30.48 -21.12
N ASN A 482 9.30 30.30 -21.72
CA ASN A 482 8.99 30.84 -23.05
C ASN A 482 8.93 32.37 -23.02
N ALA A 483 8.23 32.95 -22.03
CA ALA A 483 8.09 34.40 -21.88
C ALA A 483 9.45 35.11 -21.66
N THR A 484 10.39 34.43 -21.02
CA THR A 484 11.77 34.92 -20.78
C THR A 484 12.74 34.56 -21.91
N GLY A 485 12.26 33.86 -22.95
CA GLY A 485 13.03 33.40 -24.11
C GLY A 485 14.06 32.31 -23.79
N LEU A 486 14.00 31.70 -22.61
CA LEU A 486 14.91 30.65 -22.16
C LEU A 486 14.68 29.33 -22.89
N LEU A 487 13.52 29.16 -23.52
CA LEU A 487 13.26 28.03 -24.40
C LEU A 487 13.78 28.29 -25.82
N PRO A 488 14.38 27.29 -26.48
CA PRO A 488 14.75 27.41 -27.88
C PRO A 488 13.50 27.55 -28.75
N VAL A 489 13.55 28.49 -29.70
CA VAL A 489 12.47 28.67 -30.69
C VAL A 489 12.67 27.65 -31.81
N TYR A 490 11.73 26.71 -31.95
CA TYR A 490 11.76 25.72 -33.03
C TYR A 490 11.15 26.29 -34.32
N PRO A 491 11.67 25.92 -35.50
CA PRO A 491 11.05 26.29 -36.76
C PRO A 491 9.64 25.65 -36.89
N PRO A 492 8.70 26.31 -37.59
CA PRO A 492 7.27 25.98 -37.56
C PRO A 492 6.87 24.60 -38.12
N ASN A 493 7.82 23.85 -38.70
CA ASN A 493 7.56 22.55 -39.35
C ASN A 493 8.15 21.35 -38.58
N VAL A 494 8.62 21.53 -37.35
CA VAL A 494 9.12 20.40 -36.54
C VAL A 494 7.93 19.68 -35.89
N PRO A 495 7.72 18.38 -36.16
CA PRO A 495 6.70 17.58 -35.47
C PRO A 495 6.88 17.63 -33.95
N GLU A 496 5.77 17.64 -33.20
CA GLU A 496 5.80 17.73 -31.73
C GLU A 496 6.57 16.56 -31.08
N ASP A 497 6.58 15.39 -31.73
CA ASP A 497 7.32 14.19 -31.31
C ASP A 497 8.84 14.28 -31.53
N GLU A 498 9.30 15.17 -32.42
CA GLU A 498 10.73 15.42 -32.66
C GLU A 498 11.28 16.53 -31.75
N GLN A 499 10.42 17.27 -31.05
CA GLN A 499 10.87 18.31 -30.12
C GLN A 499 11.49 17.69 -28.87
N PRO A 500 12.73 18.10 -28.49
CA PRO A 500 13.34 17.57 -27.29
C PRO A 500 12.54 18.03 -26.07
N ARG A 501 12.56 17.19 -25.04
CA ARG A 501 11.89 17.47 -23.78
C ARG A 501 12.36 18.81 -23.20
N ILE A 502 11.42 19.63 -22.74
CA ILE A 502 11.71 20.92 -22.11
C ILE A 502 12.58 20.71 -20.87
N ASP A 503 13.75 21.36 -20.86
CA ASP A 503 14.63 21.41 -19.69
C ASP A 503 14.15 22.50 -18.73
N LEU A 504 13.77 22.09 -17.51
CA LEU A 504 13.30 22.97 -16.45
C LEU A 504 14.45 23.44 -15.53
N THR A 505 15.69 23.06 -15.79
CA THR A 505 16.85 23.46 -14.98
C THR A 505 16.99 24.98 -14.80
N PRO A 506 16.72 25.83 -15.83
CA PRO A 506 16.81 27.29 -15.69
C PRO A 506 15.83 27.89 -14.68
N VAL A 507 14.77 27.17 -14.30
CA VAL A 507 13.78 27.63 -13.31
C VAL A 507 14.43 27.97 -11.96
N LYS A 508 15.57 27.33 -11.63
CA LYS A 508 16.33 27.60 -10.40
C LYS A 508 16.79 29.05 -10.26
N GLU A 509 16.99 29.76 -11.37
CA GLU A 509 17.44 31.16 -11.34
C GLU A 509 16.36 32.14 -10.88
N PHE A 510 15.09 31.73 -10.94
CA PHE A 510 13.95 32.57 -10.56
C PHE A 510 13.62 32.48 -9.06
N ASP A 511 14.21 31.53 -8.33
CA ASP A 511 13.97 31.25 -6.90
C ASP A 511 12.48 31.34 -6.52
N LEU A 512 11.67 30.50 -7.17
CA LEU A 512 10.21 30.57 -7.07
C LEU A 512 9.72 29.94 -5.75
N LYS A 513 8.78 30.60 -5.06
CA LYS A 513 8.14 30.07 -3.85
C LYS A 513 6.70 29.62 -4.13
N LEU A 514 6.42 28.34 -3.89
CA LEU A 514 5.10 27.72 -3.91
C LEU A 514 4.57 27.59 -2.48
N CYS A 515 3.54 28.36 -2.15
CA CYS A 515 2.98 28.37 -0.82
C CYS A 515 1.80 27.42 -0.66
N LEU A 516 1.72 26.82 0.53
CA LEU A 516 0.62 25.98 0.98
C LEU A 516 0.03 26.60 2.26
N GLY A 517 -1.28 26.85 2.25
CA GLY A 517 -2.03 27.30 3.43
C GLY A 517 -2.92 26.17 3.95
N LYS A 518 -4.23 26.37 3.86
CA LYS A 518 -5.25 25.41 4.33
C LYS A 518 -5.15 24.00 3.72
N GLU A 519 -4.60 23.85 2.52
CA GLU A 519 -4.46 22.55 1.82
C GLU A 519 -3.10 21.85 2.04
N TRP A 520 -2.33 22.23 3.06
CA TRP A 520 -1.03 21.62 3.39
C TRP A 520 -1.10 20.08 3.54
N TYR A 521 -2.23 19.57 4.06
CA TYR A 521 -2.50 18.14 4.24
C TYR A 521 -2.94 17.44 2.95
N ARG A 522 -2.93 18.09 1.78
CA ARG A 522 -3.19 17.45 0.48
C ARG A 522 -2.05 17.64 -0.52
N PHE A 523 -0.96 18.25 -0.07
CA PHE A 523 0.24 18.40 -0.85
C PHE A 523 0.74 17.02 -1.31
N PRO A 524 1.01 16.77 -2.60
CA PRO A 524 1.35 15.43 -3.09
C PRO A 524 2.85 15.08 -2.95
N GLY A 525 3.66 15.97 -2.39
CA GLY A 525 5.09 15.76 -2.09
C GLY A 525 6.05 16.51 -3.03
N SER A 526 7.25 16.80 -2.52
CA SER A 526 8.31 17.57 -3.20
C SER A 526 8.83 16.92 -4.48
N TYR A 527 8.65 15.59 -4.64
CA TYR A 527 9.00 14.90 -5.88
C TYR A 527 8.16 15.34 -7.09
N LEU A 528 6.93 15.82 -6.88
CA LEU A 528 6.08 16.32 -7.96
C LEU A 528 6.27 17.80 -8.22
N VAL A 529 7.11 18.46 -7.43
CA VAL A 529 7.49 19.86 -7.59
C VAL A 529 8.87 19.93 -8.28
N PRO A 530 8.98 20.61 -9.43
CA PRO A 530 10.25 20.73 -10.16
C PRO A 530 11.36 21.38 -9.33
N SER A 531 12.61 21.04 -9.64
CA SER A 531 13.78 21.68 -9.03
C SER A 531 13.79 23.18 -9.32
N GLY A 532 14.03 24.02 -8.30
CA GLY A 532 14.02 25.48 -8.44
C GLY A 532 12.75 26.16 -7.93
N VAL A 533 11.71 25.38 -7.59
CA VAL A 533 10.56 25.85 -6.83
C VAL A 533 10.69 25.36 -5.38
N ARG A 534 10.74 26.29 -4.42
CA ARG A 534 10.74 26.03 -2.98
C ARG A 534 9.30 25.99 -2.48
N VAL A 535 8.96 24.97 -1.70
CA VAL A 535 7.63 24.84 -1.11
C VAL A 535 7.66 25.41 0.28
N GLU A 536 6.73 26.29 0.62
CA GLU A 536 6.69 27.00 1.89
C GLU A 536 5.27 26.98 2.49
N PHE A 537 5.14 27.21 3.79
CA PHE A 537 3.85 27.24 4.46
C PHE A 537 3.41 28.66 4.79
N VAL A 538 2.11 28.91 4.69
CA VAL A 538 1.45 30.14 5.13
C VAL A 538 0.58 29.80 6.34
N LYS A 539 0.50 30.72 7.32
CA LYS A 539 -0.33 30.51 8.50
C LYS A 539 -1.80 30.32 8.09
N SER A 540 -2.36 29.19 8.49
CA SER A 540 -3.75 28.78 8.30
C SER A 540 -4.43 28.61 9.67
N GLU A 541 -5.68 28.15 9.72
CA GLU A 541 -6.37 27.85 10.99
C GLU A 541 -5.80 26.62 11.72
N PHE A 542 -4.83 25.94 11.12
CA PHE A 542 -4.15 24.83 11.76
C PHE A 542 -3.17 25.33 12.83
N ASP A 543 -3.40 24.90 14.07
CA ASP A 543 -2.59 25.22 15.25
C ASP A 543 -1.72 24.03 15.72
N GLY A 544 -1.51 23.06 14.83
CA GLY A 544 -0.56 21.96 15.05
C GLY A 544 0.83 22.28 14.49
N MET A 545 1.79 21.39 14.74
CA MET A 545 3.15 21.59 14.25
C MET A 545 3.30 21.18 12.79
N LEU A 546 3.67 22.11 11.92
CA LEU A 546 4.02 21.82 10.53
C LEU A 546 5.46 21.31 10.38
N PRO A 547 5.74 20.50 9.33
CA PRO A 547 7.08 20.04 9.01
C PRO A 547 8.04 21.20 8.74
N ARG A 548 9.32 21.02 9.08
CA ARG A 548 10.39 22.00 8.81
C ARG A 548 11.24 21.59 7.63
N HIS A 549 11.99 22.50 7.03
CA HIS A 549 13.03 22.10 6.09
C HIS A 549 14.20 21.40 6.82
N PHE A 550 14.76 20.38 6.19
CA PHE A 550 16.10 19.91 6.54
C PHE A 550 17.11 21.03 6.29
N GLU A 551 18.16 21.11 7.11
CA GLU A 551 19.25 22.05 6.88
C GLU A 551 19.86 21.82 5.49
N GLU A 552 19.92 22.87 4.67
CA GLU A 552 20.53 22.80 3.34
C GLU A 552 22.05 22.95 3.50
N GLY A 553 22.79 21.89 3.22
CA GLY A 553 24.25 21.91 3.19
C GLY A 553 24.75 21.47 1.81
N PRO A 554 25.95 21.89 1.38
CA PRO A 554 26.50 21.44 0.11
C PRO A 554 26.48 19.91 0.02
N LEU A 555 26.12 19.40 -1.16
CA LEU A 555 26.15 17.97 -1.50
C LEU A 555 27.61 17.48 -1.51
N GLY A 556 28.25 17.40 -0.34
CA GLY A 556 29.58 16.87 -0.10
C GLY A 556 30.68 17.48 -0.98
N GLU A 557 31.24 18.62 -0.57
CA GLU A 557 32.68 18.80 -0.73
C GLU A 557 33.38 18.17 0.48
N ASP A 558 34.48 17.47 0.19
CA ASP A 558 35.28 16.65 1.08
C ASP A 558 35.78 17.40 2.32
N GLY A 559 34.95 17.45 3.37
CA GLY A 559 35.36 17.89 4.70
C GLY A 559 36.14 16.78 5.43
N GLY A 560 37.47 16.91 5.42
CA GLY A 560 38.39 16.57 6.52
C GLY A 560 38.28 15.17 7.15
N LEU A 561 39.32 14.36 6.96
CA LEU A 561 39.51 13.04 7.55
C LEU A 561 39.32 12.99 9.08
N GLU A 562 38.30 12.27 9.55
CA GLU A 562 38.38 11.36 10.71
C GLU A 562 37.12 10.48 10.83
N GLY A 563 37.30 9.15 10.75
CA GLY A 563 36.21 8.16 10.85
C GLY A 563 36.50 6.85 10.11
N GLY A 564 36.06 5.73 10.68
CA GLY A 564 36.29 4.37 10.16
C GLY A 564 35.68 4.10 8.78
N VAL A 565 36.14 3.03 8.12
CA VAL A 565 35.80 2.66 6.71
C VAL A 565 34.29 2.63 6.46
N LEU A 566 33.51 2.06 7.39
CA LEU A 566 32.06 1.99 7.27
C LEU A 566 31.40 3.37 7.21
N LYS A 567 31.90 4.33 8.00
CA LYS A 567 31.40 5.70 8.09
C LYS A 567 31.77 6.53 6.86
N ARG A 568 32.90 6.23 6.22
CA ARG A 568 33.31 6.85 4.95
C ARG A 568 32.45 6.35 3.78
N LEU A 569 32.26 5.03 3.67
CA LEU A 569 31.40 4.43 2.65
C LEU A 569 29.95 4.89 2.79
N SER A 570 29.43 4.95 4.01
CA SER A 570 28.06 5.41 4.24
C SER A 570 27.88 6.90 3.94
N ARG A 571 28.83 7.79 4.31
CA ARG A 571 28.83 9.23 3.94
C ARG A 571 28.84 9.46 2.44
N SER A 572 29.55 8.63 1.69
CA SER A 572 29.60 8.73 0.24
C SER A 572 28.27 8.33 -0.43
N TRP A 573 27.52 7.39 0.16
CA TRP A 573 26.34 6.81 -0.49
C TRP A 573 25.00 7.35 0.00
N TRP A 574 24.79 7.51 1.31
CA TRP A 574 23.46 7.83 1.86
C TRP A 574 23.47 8.70 3.13
N MET A 575 24.50 8.64 3.96
CA MET A 575 24.56 9.43 5.19
C MET A 575 24.70 10.91 4.88
N ARG A 576 23.86 11.70 5.54
CA ARG A 576 23.89 13.16 5.47
C ARG A 576 24.16 13.70 6.89
N PRO A 577 25.11 14.64 7.09
CA PRO A 577 25.37 15.18 8.43
C PRO A 577 24.12 15.78 9.08
N GLN A 578 23.18 16.27 8.27
CA GLN A 578 21.94 16.90 8.73
C GLN A 578 20.97 15.93 9.42
N THR A 579 21.09 14.60 9.21
CA THR A 579 20.26 13.63 9.95
C THR A 579 20.66 13.51 11.42
N THR A 580 21.84 14.00 11.80
CA THR A 580 22.34 13.99 13.19
C THR A 580 22.06 15.30 13.94
N PHE A 581 21.63 16.34 13.22
CA PHE A 581 21.31 17.63 13.82
C PHE A 581 20.02 17.53 14.64
N VAL A 582 20.02 18.15 15.82
CA VAL A 582 18.84 18.22 16.71
C VAL A 582 18.31 19.64 16.68
N PRO A 583 17.19 19.89 16.00
CA PRO A 583 16.45 21.14 16.07
C PRO A 583 15.96 21.48 17.48
N GLU A 584 16.03 22.77 17.85
CA GLU A 584 15.43 23.28 19.09
C GLU A 584 13.92 23.57 18.95
N ASP A 585 13.45 23.75 17.72
CA ASP A 585 12.10 24.20 17.35
C ASP A 585 11.15 23.03 16.99
N LEU A 586 11.41 21.84 17.53
CA LEU A 586 10.56 20.65 17.37
C LEU A 586 10.11 20.15 18.75
N ASN A 587 8.83 19.79 18.86
CA ASN A 587 8.24 19.28 20.10
C ASN A 587 7.44 17.99 19.90
N ASP A 588 7.31 17.16 20.94
CA ASP A 588 6.57 15.89 20.95
C ASP A 588 5.09 16.02 21.33
N LEU A 589 4.58 17.24 21.39
CA LEU A 589 3.20 17.55 21.81
C LEU A 589 2.37 18.15 20.69
N ASN A 590 2.86 18.13 19.45
CA ASN A 590 2.22 18.72 18.27
C ASN A 590 1.82 20.20 18.48
N LYS A 591 2.57 20.95 19.28
CA LYS A 591 2.32 22.38 19.51
C LYS A 591 2.79 23.18 18.30
N GLU A 592 2.00 24.15 17.90
CA GLU A 592 2.33 25.08 16.84
C GLU A 592 3.71 25.73 17.03
N GLU A 593 4.44 25.87 15.92
CA GLU A 593 5.70 26.58 15.86
C GLU A 593 5.61 27.67 14.77
N LEU A 594 5.72 28.94 15.15
CA LEU A 594 5.47 30.07 14.24
C LEU A 594 6.59 30.29 13.22
N SER A 595 7.79 29.75 13.47
CA SER A 595 8.94 29.87 12.55
C SER A 595 8.74 29.13 11.21
N ARG A 596 7.69 28.32 11.10
CA ARG A 596 7.34 27.53 9.90
C ARG A 596 6.63 28.33 8.83
N TYR A 597 6.10 29.49 9.18
CA TYR A 597 5.25 30.27 8.29
C TYR A 597 6.03 31.41 7.65
N ILE A 598 5.76 31.63 6.36
CA ILE A 598 6.17 32.85 5.66
C ILE A 598 4.95 33.75 5.41
N PRO A 599 5.15 35.07 5.28
CA PRO A 599 4.09 35.98 4.86
C PRO A 599 3.56 35.61 3.47
N VAL A 600 2.23 35.74 3.27
CA VAL A 600 1.57 35.50 1.97
C VAL A 600 2.19 36.36 0.86
N ASP A 601 2.63 37.56 1.20
CA ASP A 601 3.21 38.51 0.25
C ASP A 601 4.57 38.06 -0.31
N GLU A 602 5.19 37.03 0.27
CA GLU A 602 6.40 36.41 -0.26
C GLU A 602 6.14 35.29 -1.26
N CYS A 603 4.89 34.84 -1.39
CA CYS A 603 4.50 33.72 -2.23
C CYS A 603 4.40 34.13 -3.72
N ASP A 604 5.11 33.40 -4.59
CA ASP A 604 4.99 33.58 -6.04
C ASP A 604 3.82 32.78 -6.61
N TYR A 605 3.64 31.56 -6.10
CA TYR A 605 2.50 30.68 -6.38
C TYR A 605 1.84 30.27 -5.08
N LEU A 606 0.53 30.05 -5.11
CA LEU A 606 -0.25 29.62 -3.96
C LEU A 606 -1.26 28.56 -4.40
N ILE A 607 -1.41 27.49 -3.63
CA ILE A 607 -2.46 26.50 -3.86
C ILE A 607 -3.63 26.80 -2.92
N ASP A 608 -4.82 26.96 -3.50
CA ASP A 608 -6.03 27.26 -2.76
C ASP A 608 -7.19 26.37 -3.23
N LEU A 609 -8.07 26.02 -2.29
CA LEU A 609 -9.31 25.30 -2.56
C LEU A 609 -10.48 26.23 -2.24
N ASP A 610 -11.19 26.67 -3.28
CA ASP A 610 -12.34 27.55 -3.14
C ASP A 610 -13.64 26.76 -3.37
N PHE A 611 -14.68 27.07 -2.60
CA PHE A 611 -16.01 26.48 -2.76
C PHE A 611 -17.00 27.60 -3.10
N PRO A 612 -17.21 27.92 -4.40
CA PRO A 612 -17.99 29.10 -4.80
C PRO A 612 -19.44 29.09 -4.32
N LEU A 613 -20.05 27.90 -4.18
CA LEU A 613 -21.42 27.74 -3.70
C LEU A 613 -21.55 27.89 -2.18
N HIS A 614 -20.49 27.53 -1.46
CA HIS A 614 -20.45 27.50 0.00
C HIS A 614 -19.14 28.12 0.49
N PRO A 615 -18.96 29.44 0.33
CA PRO A 615 -17.72 30.10 0.68
C PRO A 615 -17.52 30.06 2.20
N SER A 616 -16.42 29.44 2.62
CA SER A 616 -15.89 29.54 3.98
C SER A 616 -14.63 30.39 3.94
N SER A 617 -14.64 31.52 4.66
CA SER A 617 -13.46 32.36 4.82
C SER A 617 -13.23 32.69 6.28
N SER A 618 -11.96 32.75 6.65
CA SER A 618 -11.52 33.25 7.94
C SER A 618 -10.41 34.27 7.76
N PRO A 619 -10.03 35.02 8.82
CA PRO A 619 -8.93 35.98 8.72
C PRO A 619 -7.60 35.36 8.26
N LEU A 620 -7.37 34.08 8.60
CA LEU A 620 -6.16 33.33 8.24
C LEU A 620 -6.33 32.50 6.96
N GLU A 621 -7.57 32.18 6.58
CA GLU A 621 -7.89 31.45 5.36
C GLU A 621 -8.89 32.24 4.49
N PRO A 622 -8.48 33.40 3.94
CA PRO A 622 -9.32 34.09 2.98
C PRO A 622 -9.43 33.30 1.67
N GLY A 623 -10.49 33.56 0.90
CA GLY A 623 -10.65 32.96 -0.43
C GLY A 623 -9.68 33.59 -1.44
N TYR A 624 -8.41 33.18 -1.43
CA TYR A 624 -7.36 33.75 -2.29
C TYR A 624 -7.73 33.66 -3.78
N ALA A 625 -8.43 32.60 -4.19
CA ALA A 625 -8.90 32.45 -5.57
C ALA A 625 -9.88 33.55 -6.03
N THR A 626 -10.55 34.25 -5.11
CA THR A 626 -11.48 35.35 -5.40
C THR A 626 -10.77 36.71 -5.52
N MET A 627 -9.54 36.83 -5.02
CA MET A 627 -8.75 38.06 -4.99
C MET A 627 -8.06 38.32 -6.34
N THR A 628 -8.84 38.62 -7.37
CA THR A 628 -8.37 38.78 -8.76
C THR A 628 -7.37 39.92 -8.99
N GLY A 629 -7.29 40.88 -8.07
CA GLY A 629 -6.31 41.97 -8.11
C GLY A 629 -4.88 41.51 -7.83
N THR A 630 -4.71 40.57 -6.89
CA THR A 630 -3.39 40.07 -6.46
C THR A 630 -3.04 38.75 -7.14
N TRP A 631 -4.03 37.85 -7.22
CA TRP A 631 -3.87 36.48 -7.67
C TRP A 631 -4.51 36.27 -9.04
N GLU A 632 -3.79 35.55 -9.90
CA GLU A 632 -4.26 35.05 -11.18
C GLU A 632 -4.51 33.55 -11.08
N ARG A 633 -5.69 33.09 -11.50
CA ARG A 633 -6.03 31.65 -11.54
C ARG A 633 -5.39 31.01 -12.76
N VAL A 634 -4.27 30.30 -12.57
CA VAL A 634 -3.51 29.69 -13.67
C VAL A 634 -4.17 28.40 -14.16
N SER A 635 -4.42 27.48 -13.22
CA SER A 635 -5.13 26.23 -13.49
C SER A 635 -6.03 25.91 -12.32
N CYS A 636 -7.23 25.42 -12.59
CA CYS A 636 -8.17 24.97 -11.59
C CYS A 636 -8.75 23.61 -12.00
N ARG A 637 -8.86 22.71 -11.04
CA ARG A 637 -9.44 21.37 -11.21
C ARG A 637 -10.60 21.20 -10.24
N PRO A 638 -11.69 20.52 -10.65
CA PRO A 638 -12.82 20.29 -9.76
C PRO A 638 -12.40 19.37 -8.61
N PHE A 639 -12.86 19.70 -7.40
CA PHE A 639 -12.64 18.93 -6.19
C PHE A 639 -13.95 18.81 -5.42
N LEU A 640 -14.31 17.59 -5.01
CA LEU A 640 -15.63 17.34 -4.45
C LEU A 640 -15.81 17.97 -3.05
N ASP A 641 -16.88 18.73 -2.86
CA ASP A 641 -17.29 19.19 -1.53
C ASP A 641 -17.96 18.04 -0.77
N ALA A 642 -17.20 17.46 0.16
CA ALA A 642 -17.68 16.35 0.96
C ALA A 642 -18.83 16.75 1.90
N ARG A 643 -18.92 18.01 2.36
CA ARG A 643 -19.91 18.43 3.38
C ARG A 643 -21.32 18.55 2.81
N HIS A 644 -21.44 19.04 1.58
CA HIS A 644 -22.72 19.31 0.92
C HIS A 644 -23.13 18.24 -0.10
N SER A 645 -22.23 17.32 -0.47
CA SER A 645 -22.55 16.19 -1.35
C SER A 645 -23.23 15.02 -0.63
N LEU A 646 -24.17 14.37 -1.30
CA LEU A 646 -24.84 13.17 -0.76
C LEU A 646 -23.85 12.01 -0.55
N THR A 647 -23.99 11.30 0.58
CA THR A 647 -23.03 10.24 0.99
C THR A 647 -22.84 9.16 -0.06
N LEU A 648 -23.91 8.68 -0.71
CA LEU A 648 -23.83 7.59 -1.68
C LEU A 648 -23.09 8.00 -2.97
N THR A 649 -23.38 9.19 -3.48
CA THR A 649 -22.83 9.73 -4.74
C THR A 649 -21.41 10.26 -4.57
N ARG A 650 -21.04 10.68 -3.35
CA ARG A 650 -19.66 10.98 -2.92
C ARG A 650 -18.81 9.72 -2.81
N VAL A 651 -19.37 8.64 -2.27
CA VAL A 651 -18.59 7.41 -2.04
C VAL A 651 -18.36 6.64 -3.34
N PHE A 652 -19.36 6.58 -4.23
CA PHE A 652 -19.31 5.81 -5.47
C PHE A 652 -19.52 6.68 -6.71
N TRP A 653 -18.76 6.38 -7.76
CA TRP A 653 -18.90 7.04 -9.05
C TRP A 653 -19.75 6.20 -10.00
N LEU A 654 -20.80 6.81 -10.55
CA LEU A 654 -21.60 6.24 -11.63
C LEU A 654 -21.75 7.29 -12.75
N PRO A 655 -21.77 6.85 -14.02
CA PRO A 655 -22.03 7.76 -15.13
C PRO A 655 -23.50 8.21 -15.13
N GLY A 656 -23.74 9.43 -15.61
CA GLY A 656 -25.08 9.99 -15.79
C GLY A 656 -25.32 11.28 -15.00
N GLU A 657 -25.96 12.24 -15.65
CA GLU A 657 -26.20 13.58 -15.09
C GLU A 657 -27.02 13.53 -13.79
N ALA A 658 -28.02 12.64 -13.69
CA ALA A 658 -28.83 12.50 -12.48
C ALA A 658 -28.05 12.00 -11.25
N TRP A 659 -26.94 11.30 -11.45
CA TRP A 659 -26.05 10.87 -10.36
C TRP A 659 -25.05 11.95 -10.00
N GLN A 660 -24.45 12.59 -11.02
CA GLN A 660 -23.42 13.61 -10.84
C GLN A 660 -23.99 14.95 -10.36
N SER A 661 -25.24 15.29 -10.70
CA SER A 661 -25.92 16.52 -10.25
C SER A 661 -26.20 16.58 -8.75
N ARG A 662 -26.05 15.45 -8.05
CA ARG A 662 -26.20 15.32 -6.59
C ARG A 662 -24.90 15.59 -5.82
N ASN A 663 -23.81 15.83 -6.54
CA ASN A 663 -22.51 16.14 -6.00
C ASN A 663 -22.18 17.59 -6.31
N GLU A 664 -21.63 18.28 -5.33
CA GLU A 664 -21.15 19.64 -5.45
C GLU A 664 -19.62 19.66 -5.48
N PHE A 665 -19.06 20.57 -6.26
CA PHE A 665 -17.63 20.66 -6.49
C PHE A 665 -17.14 22.09 -6.18
N GLY A 666 -15.98 22.16 -5.53
CA GLY A 666 -15.15 23.35 -5.45
C GLY A 666 -14.04 23.34 -6.50
N ASP A 667 -13.31 24.43 -6.55
CA ASP A 667 -12.18 24.64 -7.45
C ASP A 667 -10.87 24.55 -6.67
N TYR A 668 -10.09 23.51 -6.93
CA TYR A 668 -8.72 23.39 -6.44
C TYR A 668 -7.77 24.05 -7.44
N CYS A 669 -7.24 25.21 -7.10
CA CYS A 669 -6.56 26.11 -8.02
C CYS A 669 -5.08 26.32 -7.69
N LEU A 670 -4.27 26.39 -8.74
CA LEU A 670 -2.96 27.02 -8.73
C LEU A 670 -3.13 28.52 -9.00
N LEU A 671 -2.75 29.33 -8.03
CA LEU A 671 -2.77 30.78 -8.10
C LEU A 671 -1.35 31.30 -8.34
N LYS A 672 -1.22 32.31 -9.20
CA LYS A 672 0.01 33.03 -9.49
C LYS A 672 -0.10 34.46 -8.98
N ASN A 673 0.91 34.93 -8.26
CA ASN A 673 1.00 36.32 -7.86
C ASN A 673 1.39 37.18 -9.07
N ARG A 674 0.50 38.10 -9.46
CA ARG A 674 0.68 38.92 -10.68
C ARG A 674 1.90 39.81 -10.60
N GLU A 675 2.07 40.49 -9.46
CA GLU A 675 3.11 41.50 -9.30
C GLU A 675 4.50 40.87 -9.14
N ARG A 676 4.61 39.82 -8.32
CA ARG A 676 5.91 39.16 -8.06
C ARG A 676 6.43 38.39 -9.27
N VAL A 677 5.61 37.51 -9.84
CA VAL A 677 6.05 36.71 -10.99
C VAL A 677 6.26 37.61 -12.21
N GLY A 678 5.37 38.59 -12.44
CA GLY A 678 5.57 39.59 -13.48
C GLY A 678 6.82 40.46 -13.26
N GLY A 679 7.15 40.78 -12.01
CA GLY A 679 8.40 41.44 -11.63
C GLY A 679 9.63 40.61 -12.00
N LYS A 680 9.64 39.32 -11.62
CA LYS A 680 10.72 38.38 -11.95
C LYS A 680 10.87 38.18 -13.47
N GLU A 681 9.76 38.08 -14.21
CA GLU A 681 9.76 38.01 -15.67
C GLU A 681 10.44 39.24 -16.30
N ARG A 682 10.05 40.45 -15.89
CA ARG A 682 10.64 41.71 -16.40
C ARG A 682 12.12 41.83 -16.11
N LEU A 683 12.53 41.55 -14.86
CA LEU A 683 13.94 41.59 -14.46
C LEU A 683 14.80 40.67 -15.33
N TRP A 684 14.28 39.49 -15.66
CA TRP A 684 15.02 38.53 -16.48
C TRP A 684 15.11 38.98 -17.95
N ILE A 685 14.03 39.53 -18.51
CA ILE A 685 14.01 40.10 -19.86
C ILE A 685 14.99 41.27 -19.98
N GLU A 686 15.03 42.17 -18.99
CA GLU A 686 15.98 43.28 -18.94
C GLU A 686 17.42 42.79 -18.86
N LYS A 687 17.71 41.81 -17.99
CA LYS A 687 19.04 41.20 -17.88
C LYS A 687 19.50 40.60 -19.21
N ARG A 688 18.62 39.86 -19.88
CA ARG A 688 18.92 39.29 -21.20
C ARG A 688 19.17 40.35 -22.27
N ALA A 689 18.42 41.45 -22.24
CA ALA A 689 18.61 42.56 -23.17
C ALA A 689 19.93 43.33 -22.92
N GLN A 690 20.51 43.23 -21.72
CA GLN A 690 21.84 43.78 -21.42
C GLN A 690 22.97 42.82 -21.84
N ASP A 691 22.71 41.51 -21.82
CA ASP A 691 23.68 40.48 -22.21
C ASP A 691 23.76 40.24 -23.74
N ALA A 692 22.76 40.70 -24.50
CA ALA A 692 22.65 40.60 -25.97
C ALA A 692 23.15 41.88 -26.67
#